data_AF-K8XEH4-F1
#
_entry.id   AF-K8XEH4-F1
#
_cell.length_a   1.000
_cell.length_b   1.000
_cell.length_c   1.000
_cell.angle_alpha   90.00
_cell.angle_beta   90.00
_cell.angle_gamma   90.00
#
_symmetry.space_group_name_H-M   'P 1'
#
loop_
_entity.id
_entity.type
_entity.pdbx_description
1 polymer ?
#
loop_
_entity_poly.entity_id
_entity_poly.type
_entity_poly.pdbx_seq_one_letter_code
_entity_poly.pdbx_strand_id
1 'polypeptide(L)'
;RPTHRTHHGQSVRFEIPADVHRRLRALARSTGATTFMTLHAAFAVLLARLCDTDDVVIGTPVAGRPDPRLDQLVGMFVGTLVLRTPVDSADSFREVLTRTRDADLGAFMHADVPFEMLVDVLAPERSTAHTPLFQVLIDYGTEVPLHLELPDLTVTVAVDAPPLAKFDLQLTLREHADPAHPGLSAALTYATDIFDHTTVESVATRFLRLLDSVTADPGRPVGDVDLLDDTERATLTSGWNPPSPVAEPAEATLADRFTRSVHRFAGESALTDADETLTYAALGARVYRLARHLVELGAAPDTVVAVALPPSIDLVVALLAAQQAGAGYLALDVGHPADRLDATMSDAAPVCLVSSTDHAARLRRDLPTVLVDDADTRGRLMDLSPEPITDPERRAGLTPDAVAYVVYTSGSTGRPKGVVVTHRNVATLFDNTRTAFEFAETDVWTLFHSAAFDFSVWELWGALLHGGRLVVVDTVTARSPDEFLGLLGRERVTVLCQTPTAFAQLAAAERNQPTDLALRCLVFGGEALEHGHLVDWLVRHQPTRPQLVNMYGITETTVHVTRHPLGDTRPAARSVIGRAVPGLRVYVLDRRLHPVPTGVTGEMYVAGNQVTRGYLHRSGLTVTRYVADPAGRGGRMYRTGDLARWTAQGQLEFLGRSDAQVQLHGYRIEPGEVEATLVRHPDVAQAAVSVRSDDRGAERLIGYVVPARDGAQTRTVDIDRVLGFARTTLAPQMVPATLVVLDRLPLTPNGKLDRRQLPAPDFAEHVATGRAPATVTETALAEVFAEVLGVPSVSADESFFALGGDSIMAIQLVARAHEDGVFVTPRDVFEHQTVAALAEVAATRNPDVLAELPGGGVGTAPLVPIARWLLER
;
A
#
# COMPACT_ATOMS: atom_id res chain seq x y z
N ARG A 1 10.55 19.60 6.57
CA ARG A 1 11.72 20.37 6.07
C ARG A 1 11.21 21.53 5.22
N PRO A 2 11.64 22.77 5.49
CA PRO A 2 11.28 23.97 4.72
C PRO A 2 12.10 24.11 3.43
N THR A 3 11.61 24.92 2.47
CA THR A 3 12.30 25.25 1.20
C THR A 3 13.56 26.11 1.40
N HIS A 4 13.59 26.90 2.47
CA HIS A 4 14.74 27.69 2.91
C HIS A 4 15.08 27.38 4.37
N ARG A 5 16.38 27.26 4.68
CA ARG A 5 16.86 26.97 6.04
C ARG A 5 16.71 28.20 6.93
N THR A 6 16.08 28.04 8.10
CA THR A 6 15.95 29.14 9.07
C THR A 6 17.17 29.29 9.99
N HIS A 7 18.03 28.28 10.05
CA HIS A 7 19.19 28.15 10.95
C HIS A 7 18.84 28.14 12.45
N HIS A 8 17.57 28.02 12.80
CA HIS A 8 17.15 27.81 14.19
C HIS A 8 17.67 26.47 14.69
N GLY A 9 18.40 26.52 15.81
CA GLY A 9 19.02 25.36 16.41
C GLY A 9 18.70 25.22 17.88
N GLN A 10 18.73 23.97 18.33
CA GLN A 10 18.76 23.58 19.73
C GLN A 10 19.88 22.55 19.93
N SER A 11 20.21 22.24 21.18
CA SER A 11 21.32 21.34 21.49
C SER A 11 20.96 20.40 22.63
N VAL A 12 21.26 19.11 22.45
CA VAL A 12 21.22 18.09 23.51
C VAL A 12 22.65 17.80 23.94
N ARG A 13 22.94 18.02 25.23
CA ARG A 13 24.26 17.75 25.83
C ARG A 13 24.23 16.43 26.58
N PHE A 14 25.32 15.67 26.50
CA PHE A 14 25.50 14.41 27.18
C PHE A 14 26.99 14.13 27.40
N GLU A 15 27.29 13.20 28.32
CA GLU A 15 28.65 12.84 28.69
C GLU A 15 28.96 11.42 28.22
N ILE A 16 30.14 11.21 27.64
CA ILE A 16 30.68 9.88 27.39
C ILE A 16 31.47 9.45 28.64
N PRO A 17 31.04 8.38 29.34
CA PRO A 17 31.68 7.95 30.57
C PRO A 17 33.18 7.65 30.43
N ALA A 18 33.92 7.88 31.51
CA ALA A 18 35.37 7.72 31.58
C ALA A 18 35.86 6.31 31.17
N ASP A 19 35.09 5.28 31.49
CA ASP A 19 35.39 3.89 31.17
C ASP A 19 35.20 3.61 29.67
N VAL A 20 34.09 4.07 29.07
CA VAL A 20 33.86 4.02 27.61
C VAL A 20 34.97 4.76 26.88
N HIS A 21 35.32 5.97 27.32
CA HIS A 21 36.42 6.74 26.76
C HIS A 21 37.77 5.97 26.82
N ARG A 22 38.08 5.35 27.96
CA ARG A 22 39.29 4.53 28.10
C ARG A 22 39.32 3.37 27.12
N ARG A 23 38.19 2.69 26.93
CA ARG A 23 38.06 1.59 25.95
C ARG A 23 38.18 2.10 24.52
N LEU A 24 37.59 3.25 24.18
CA LEU A 24 37.78 3.91 22.88
C LEU A 24 39.26 4.18 22.59
N ARG A 25 39.99 4.79 23.52
CA ARG A 25 41.44 5.05 23.37
C ARG A 25 42.26 3.75 23.27
N ALA A 26 41.86 2.69 23.96
CA ALA A 26 42.53 1.40 23.87
C ALA A 26 42.29 0.76 22.50
N LEU A 27 41.05 0.77 22.01
CA LEU A 27 40.68 0.24 20.71
C LEU A 27 41.41 0.98 19.59
N ALA A 28 41.36 2.32 19.59
CA ALA A 28 42.06 3.18 18.64
C ALA A 28 43.56 2.83 18.54
N ARG A 29 44.24 2.72 19.69
CA ARG A 29 45.66 2.31 19.74
C ARG A 29 45.88 0.91 19.17
N SER A 30 44.99 -0.04 19.47
CA SER A 30 45.13 -1.42 19.00
C SER A 30 44.92 -1.60 17.50
N THR A 31 44.20 -0.68 16.85
CA THR A 31 43.93 -0.68 15.40
C THR A 31 44.76 0.35 14.63
N GLY A 32 45.64 1.10 15.30
CA GLY A 32 46.41 2.18 14.69
C GLY A 32 45.54 3.36 14.22
N ALA A 33 44.32 3.49 14.76
CA ALA A 33 43.42 4.59 14.50
C ALA A 33 43.52 5.68 15.59
N THR A 34 42.91 6.83 15.35
CA THR A 34 42.76 7.88 16.37
C THR A 34 41.43 7.74 17.12
N THR A 35 41.30 8.43 18.26
CA THR A 35 40.01 8.53 18.98
C THR A 35 38.93 9.13 18.08
N PHE A 36 39.29 10.15 17.28
CA PHE A 36 38.41 10.75 16.27
C PHE A 36 37.88 9.71 15.28
N MET A 37 38.76 8.92 14.65
CA MET A 37 38.37 7.88 13.68
C MET A 37 37.44 6.84 14.31
N THR A 38 37.68 6.48 15.58
CA THR A 38 36.80 5.54 16.31
C THR A 38 35.42 6.13 16.56
N LEU A 39 35.33 7.41 16.95
CA LEU A 39 34.06 8.12 17.16
C LEU A 39 33.33 8.36 15.83
N HIS A 40 34.04 8.70 14.76
CA HIS A 40 33.52 8.84 13.41
C HIS A 40 32.93 7.51 12.92
N ALA A 41 33.67 6.40 13.04
CA ALA A 41 33.18 5.07 12.66
C ALA A 41 31.91 4.67 13.44
N ALA A 42 31.88 4.89 14.76
CA ALA A 42 30.71 4.61 15.57
C ALA A 42 29.51 5.48 15.18
N PHE A 43 29.73 6.77 14.88
CA PHE A 43 28.65 7.66 14.48
C PHE A 43 28.12 7.32 13.08
N ALA A 44 28.99 6.95 12.15
CA ALA A 44 28.60 6.43 10.84
C ALA A 44 27.75 5.15 10.96
N VAL A 45 28.14 4.21 11.82
CA VAL A 45 27.36 3.00 12.11
C VAL A 45 25.97 3.34 12.67
N LEU A 46 25.89 4.30 13.60
CA LEU A 46 24.59 4.72 14.15
C LEU A 46 23.68 5.28 13.05
N LEU A 47 24.19 6.19 12.21
CA LEU A 47 23.43 6.81 11.14
C LEU A 47 23.00 5.78 10.08
N ALA A 48 23.90 4.86 9.72
CA ALA A 48 23.59 3.73 8.83
C ALA A 48 22.37 2.94 9.31
N ARG A 49 22.33 2.62 10.61
CA ARG A 49 21.22 1.87 11.23
C ARG A 49 19.93 2.68 11.38
N LEU A 50 20.02 3.99 11.65
CA LEU A 50 18.83 4.85 11.80
C LEU A 50 18.21 5.27 10.46
N CYS A 51 18.99 5.25 9.38
CA CYS A 51 18.56 5.66 8.05
C CYS A 51 18.36 4.51 7.06
N ASP A 52 18.62 3.26 7.48
CA ASP A 52 18.62 2.05 6.62
C ASP A 52 19.48 2.22 5.36
N THR A 53 20.73 2.67 5.56
CA THR A 53 21.72 2.88 4.49
C THR A 53 23.04 2.19 4.81
N ASP A 54 23.74 1.73 3.79
CA ASP A 54 25.10 1.17 3.88
C ASP A 54 26.18 2.18 3.48
N ASP A 55 25.81 3.42 3.15
CA ASP A 55 26.73 4.47 2.73
C ASP A 55 26.38 5.79 3.43
N VAL A 56 27.31 6.28 4.25
CA VAL A 56 27.12 7.45 5.12
C VAL A 56 28.18 8.50 4.82
N VAL A 57 27.75 9.75 4.66
CA VAL A 57 28.66 10.88 4.40
C VAL A 57 28.58 11.88 5.55
N ILE A 58 29.73 12.14 6.18
CA ILE A 58 29.85 13.05 7.33
C ILE A 58 30.90 14.12 7.02
N GLY A 59 30.58 15.37 7.30
CA GLY A 59 31.55 16.47 7.22
C GLY A 59 32.39 16.59 8.49
N THR A 60 33.63 17.07 8.38
CA THR A 60 34.43 17.44 9.56
C THR A 60 35.25 18.70 9.30
N PRO A 61 35.35 19.64 10.26
CA PRO A 61 36.21 20.80 10.11
C PRO A 61 37.67 20.40 10.29
N VAL A 62 38.56 21.02 9.51
CA VAL A 62 40.01 20.88 9.65
C VAL A 62 40.66 22.24 9.85
N ALA A 63 41.77 22.28 10.60
CA ALA A 63 42.44 23.55 10.92
C ALA A 63 42.89 24.34 9.68
N GLY A 64 43.17 23.64 8.56
CA GLY A 64 43.64 24.22 7.30
C GLY A 64 44.96 24.98 7.42
N ARG A 65 45.81 24.54 8.37
CA ARG A 65 47.17 25.06 8.59
C ARG A 65 48.21 23.98 8.30
N PRO A 66 48.48 23.65 7.02
CA PRO A 66 49.46 22.62 6.67
C PRO A 66 50.90 23.06 6.92
N ASP A 67 51.16 24.37 6.97
CA ASP A 67 52.47 24.95 7.27
C ASP A 67 52.52 25.46 8.73
N PRO A 68 53.47 24.98 9.56
CA PRO A 68 53.60 25.42 10.96
C PRO A 68 53.76 26.93 11.14
N ARG A 69 54.24 27.66 10.12
CA ARG A 69 54.33 29.13 10.15
C ARG A 69 52.96 29.79 10.24
N LEU A 70 51.90 29.08 9.86
CA LEU A 70 50.54 29.58 9.94
C LEU A 70 49.99 29.48 11.37
N ASP A 71 50.56 28.71 12.29
CA ASP A 71 49.96 28.42 13.61
C ASP A 71 49.66 29.68 14.44
N GLN A 72 50.52 30.70 14.35
CA GLN A 72 50.36 31.95 15.09
C GLN A 72 49.56 33.03 14.35
N LEU A 73 49.09 32.75 13.12
CA LEU A 73 48.34 33.73 12.33
C LEU A 73 46.84 33.72 12.68
N VAL A 74 46.30 34.90 12.93
CA VAL A 74 44.86 35.11 13.12
C VAL A 74 44.20 35.29 11.74
N GLY A 75 43.24 34.44 11.40
CA GLY A 75 42.54 34.47 10.10
C GLY A 75 41.61 33.27 9.92
N MET A 76 40.86 33.26 8.81
CA MET A 76 39.99 32.14 8.43
C MET A 76 40.79 31.10 7.64
N PHE A 77 41.20 30.04 8.34
CA PHE A 77 41.93 28.90 7.76
C PHE A 77 41.11 27.60 7.78
N VAL A 78 40.00 27.57 8.53
CA VAL A 78 39.23 26.34 8.74
C VAL A 78 38.68 25.85 7.40
N GLY A 79 39.10 24.65 7.00
CA GLY A 79 38.54 23.92 5.87
C GLY A 79 37.48 22.92 6.32
N THR A 80 36.81 22.28 5.37
CA THR A 80 35.85 21.21 5.63
C THR A 80 36.16 20.01 4.74
N LEU A 81 36.29 18.83 5.35
CA LEU A 81 36.42 17.57 4.64
C LEU A 81 35.11 16.81 4.61
N VAL A 82 34.92 16.03 3.55
CA VAL A 82 33.76 15.15 3.35
C VAL A 82 34.23 13.71 3.49
N LEU A 83 33.75 13.02 4.52
CA LEU A 83 34.16 11.66 4.85
C LEU A 83 33.03 10.70 4.49
N ARG A 84 33.21 9.94 3.40
CA ARG A 84 32.28 8.88 2.97
C ARG A 84 32.71 7.55 3.59
N THR A 85 31.81 6.94 4.35
CA THR A 85 32.05 5.72 5.11
C THR A 85 31.03 4.65 4.73
N PRO A 86 31.40 3.64 3.93
CA PRO A 86 30.56 2.48 3.68
C PRO A 86 30.46 1.60 4.94
N VAL A 87 29.26 1.23 5.35
CA VAL A 87 28.98 0.40 6.53
C VAL A 87 28.25 -0.87 6.09
N ASP A 88 28.93 -2.01 6.20
CA ASP A 88 28.26 -3.31 6.06
C ASP A 88 27.81 -3.76 7.45
N SER A 89 26.52 -4.09 7.59
CA SER A 89 25.95 -4.55 8.85
C SER A 89 26.49 -5.92 9.28
N ALA A 90 27.06 -6.72 8.37
CA ALA A 90 27.69 -7.99 8.68
C ALA A 90 29.11 -7.85 9.24
N ASP A 91 29.77 -6.71 9.01
CA ASP A 91 31.14 -6.48 9.46
C ASP A 91 31.22 -6.25 10.96
N SER A 92 32.33 -6.68 11.56
CA SER A 92 32.68 -6.32 12.92
C SER A 92 33.02 -4.84 13.03
N PHE A 93 32.88 -4.26 14.23
CA PHE A 93 33.26 -2.86 14.44
C PHE A 93 34.75 -2.60 14.12
N ARG A 94 35.62 -3.58 14.36
CA ARG A 94 37.05 -3.49 14.02
C ARG A 94 37.28 -3.33 12.51
N GLU A 95 36.53 -4.04 11.69
CA GLU A 95 36.62 -3.96 10.23
C GLU A 95 36.12 -2.61 9.73
N VAL A 96 34.97 -2.15 10.24
CA VAL A 96 34.45 -0.81 9.92
C VAL A 96 35.46 0.27 10.32
N LEU A 97 36.01 0.23 11.54
CA LEU A 97 37.01 1.18 12.01
C LEU A 97 38.28 1.18 11.14
N THR A 98 38.72 0.02 10.68
CA THR A 98 39.89 -0.07 9.81
C THR A 98 39.63 0.63 8.47
N ARG A 99 38.46 0.41 7.87
CA ARG A 99 38.04 1.08 6.63
C ARG A 99 37.87 2.59 6.82
N THR A 100 37.23 3.02 7.90
CA THR A 100 37.09 4.43 8.25
C THR A 100 38.45 5.11 8.45
N ARG A 101 39.39 4.46 9.15
CA ARG A 101 40.76 4.97 9.32
C ARG A 101 41.43 5.22 7.97
N ASP A 102 41.37 4.25 7.06
CA ASP A 102 42.03 4.36 5.76
C ASP A 102 41.39 5.45 4.89
N ALA A 103 40.05 5.56 4.92
CA ALA A 103 39.32 6.63 4.23
C ALA A 103 39.63 8.02 4.81
N ASP A 104 39.64 8.15 6.14
CA ASP A 104 39.94 9.40 6.83
C ASP A 104 41.38 9.87 6.57
N LEU A 105 42.36 8.96 6.65
CA LEU A 105 43.75 9.28 6.32
C LEU A 105 43.90 9.73 4.85
N GLY A 106 43.22 9.04 3.92
CA GLY A 106 43.18 9.44 2.52
C GLY A 106 42.58 10.84 2.32
N ALA A 107 41.50 11.16 3.04
CA ALA A 107 40.89 12.49 2.99
C ALA A 107 41.81 13.57 3.60
N PHE A 108 42.44 13.28 4.74
CA PHE A 108 43.37 14.23 5.39
C PHE A 108 44.61 14.54 4.55
N MET A 109 45.07 13.62 3.72
CA MET A 109 46.16 13.86 2.75
C MET A 109 45.82 14.93 1.70
N HIS A 110 44.53 15.23 1.50
CA HIS A 110 44.02 16.19 0.53
C HIS A 110 43.25 17.34 1.20
N ALA A 111 43.59 17.64 2.46
CA ALA A 111 42.92 18.69 3.24
C ALA A 111 43.15 20.12 2.71
N ASP A 112 44.06 20.30 1.74
CA ASP A 112 44.35 21.54 1.04
C ASP A 112 43.36 21.85 -0.10
N VAL A 113 42.54 20.88 -0.51
CA VAL A 113 41.50 21.06 -1.54
C VAL A 113 40.31 21.84 -0.94
N PRO A 114 39.93 23.01 -1.51
CA PRO A 114 38.78 23.78 -1.03
C PRO A 114 37.46 23.01 -1.20
N PHE A 115 36.57 23.11 -0.21
CA PHE A 115 35.26 22.46 -0.25
C PHE A 115 34.41 22.93 -1.44
N GLU A 116 34.46 24.21 -1.76
CA GLU A 116 33.72 24.83 -2.87
C GLU A 116 34.13 24.22 -4.21
N MET A 117 35.43 23.92 -4.38
CA MET A 117 35.93 23.25 -5.58
C MET A 117 35.37 21.84 -5.71
N LEU A 118 35.25 21.10 -4.60
CA LEU A 118 34.67 19.76 -4.61
C LEU A 118 33.18 19.80 -5.01
N VAL A 119 32.43 20.78 -4.52
CA VAL A 119 31.03 20.99 -4.90
C VAL A 119 30.91 21.32 -6.40
N ASP A 120 31.78 22.18 -6.93
CA ASP A 120 31.76 22.55 -8.35
C ASP A 120 32.09 21.36 -9.26
N VAL A 121 33.05 20.52 -8.88
CA VAL A 121 33.46 19.35 -9.68
C VAL A 121 32.43 18.22 -9.63
N LEU A 122 31.88 17.92 -8.45
CA LEU A 122 30.86 16.87 -8.31
C LEU A 122 29.48 17.30 -8.81
N ALA A 123 29.26 18.60 -8.98
CA ALA A 123 28.05 19.22 -9.49
C ALA A 123 26.74 18.58 -8.94
N PRO A 124 26.59 18.46 -7.60
CA PRO A 124 25.38 17.90 -7.02
C PRO A 124 24.17 18.80 -7.31
N GLU A 125 22.96 18.25 -7.22
CA GLU A 125 21.73 19.02 -7.34
C GLU A 125 21.74 20.21 -6.36
N ARG A 126 21.58 21.43 -6.90
CA ARG A 126 21.65 22.65 -6.10
C ARG A 126 20.34 22.84 -5.35
N SER A 127 20.41 22.86 -4.02
CA SER A 127 19.26 23.01 -3.14
C SER A 127 19.53 24.08 -2.08
N THR A 128 18.52 24.91 -1.80
CA THR A 128 18.54 25.85 -0.67
C THR A 128 18.04 25.22 0.64
N ALA A 129 17.57 23.97 0.59
CA ALA A 129 16.97 23.27 1.72
C ALA A 129 17.96 22.45 2.57
N HIS A 130 19.17 22.18 2.04
CA HIS A 130 20.23 21.46 2.73
C HIS A 130 21.62 21.81 2.18
N THR A 131 22.68 21.50 2.93
CA THR A 131 24.06 21.64 2.46
C THR A 131 24.39 20.59 1.38
N PRO A 132 25.26 20.92 0.41
CA PRO A 132 25.72 19.98 -0.60
C PRO A 132 26.65 18.92 0.01
N LEU A 133 26.67 17.72 -0.58
CA LEU A 133 27.53 16.57 -0.24
C LEU A 133 27.29 15.89 1.13
N PHE A 134 27.07 16.66 2.20
CA PHE A 134 26.76 16.11 3.53
C PHE A 134 25.83 17.04 4.29
N GLN A 135 25.04 16.48 5.20
CA GLN A 135 24.10 17.23 6.07
C GLN A 135 24.37 17.01 7.57
N VAL A 136 25.28 16.09 7.89
CA VAL A 136 25.70 15.77 9.25
C VAL A 136 27.18 16.09 9.41
N LEU A 137 27.54 16.75 10.51
CA LEU A 137 28.93 17.13 10.82
C LEU A 137 29.40 16.51 12.13
N ILE A 138 30.66 16.08 12.18
CA ILE A 138 31.37 15.70 13.41
C ILE A 138 32.55 16.64 13.66
N ASP A 139 32.60 17.21 14.85
CA ASP A 139 33.65 18.09 15.34
C ASP A 139 34.26 17.49 16.61
N TYR A 140 35.58 17.30 16.61
CA TYR A 140 36.33 16.76 17.74
C TYR A 140 37.50 17.67 18.09
N GLY A 141 37.71 17.89 19.38
CA GLY A 141 38.86 18.63 19.90
C GLY A 141 39.04 18.44 21.39
N THR A 142 40.01 19.14 21.96
CA THR A 142 40.21 19.20 23.41
C THR A 142 39.46 20.39 23.99
N GLU A 143 38.84 20.21 25.16
CA GLU A 143 38.25 21.31 25.90
C GLU A 143 39.35 22.24 26.40
N VAL A 144 39.38 23.46 25.89
CA VAL A 144 40.26 24.52 26.39
C VAL A 144 39.39 25.50 27.15
N PRO A 145 39.42 25.52 28.49
CA PRO A 145 38.70 26.54 29.24
C PRO A 145 39.26 27.91 28.83
N LEU A 146 38.42 28.75 28.21
CA LEU A 146 38.74 30.17 28.04
C LEU A 146 38.61 30.85 29.39
N HIS A 147 39.69 30.72 30.16
CA HIS A 147 39.90 31.31 31.46
C HIS A 147 41.13 32.19 31.37
N LEU A 148 40.95 33.50 31.56
CA LEU A 148 42.04 34.47 31.57
C LEU A 148 42.13 35.06 32.97
N GLU A 149 43.19 34.73 33.70
CA GLU A 149 43.54 35.37 34.96
C GLU A 149 44.51 36.53 34.71
N LEU A 150 44.11 37.71 35.18
CA LEU A 150 44.93 38.91 35.26
C LEU A 150 44.97 39.34 36.74
N PRO A 151 45.94 40.18 37.15
CA PRO A 151 45.94 40.74 38.50
C PRO A 151 44.59 41.39 38.83
N ASP A 152 43.94 40.93 39.89
CA ASP A 152 42.62 41.37 40.38
C ASP A 152 41.43 41.18 39.41
N LEU A 153 41.59 40.42 38.31
CA LEU A 153 40.53 40.19 37.33
C LEU A 153 40.53 38.75 36.81
N THR A 154 39.41 38.07 36.98
CA THR A 154 39.14 36.76 36.37
C THR A 154 38.11 36.93 35.26
N VAL A 155 38.49 36.56 34.03
CA VAL A 155 37.58 36.58 32.87
C VAL A 155 37.21 35.14 32.51
N THR A 156 35.90 34.86 32.56
CA THR A 156 35.31 33.61 32.11
C THR A 156 34.35 33.88 30.95
N VAL A 157 34.30 32.97 29.98
CA VAL A 157 33.39 33.10 28.84
C VAL A 157 32.03 32.52 29.19
N ALA A 158 31.02 33.38 29.27
CA ALA A 158 29.62 32.97 29.28
C ALA A 158 29.07 33.06 27.85
N VAL A 159 28.73 31.91 27.24
CA VAL A 159 28.09 31.88 25.92
C VAL A 159 26.58 31.87 26.13
N ASP A 160 25.95 33.03 25.96
CA ASP A 160 24.51 33.25 26.19
C ASP A 160 23.70 33.37 24.88
N ALA A 161 24.28 32.92 23.76
CA ALA A 161 23.63 32.92 22.46
C ALA A 161 22.92 31.58 22.21
N PRO A 162 21.68 31.58 21.67
CA PRO A 162 21.02 30.35 21.25
C PRO A 162 21.86 29.64 20.18
N PRO A 163 21.95 28.29 20.21
CA PRO A 163 22.78 27.55 19.28
C PRO A 163 22.26 27.69 17.85
N LEU A 164 23.15 28.06 16.92
CA LEU A 164 22.83 28.19 15.50
C LEU A 164 23.00 26.83 14.80
N ALA A 165 21.97 26.36 14.10
CA ALA A 165 22.05 25.12 13.31
C ALA A 165 22.65 25.40 11.92
N LYS A 166 23.97 25.20 11.80
CA LYS A 166 24.70 25.30 10.51
C LYS A 166 24.46 24.10 9.60
N PHE A 167 24.17 22.95 10.18
CA PHE A 167 23.89 21.66 9.52
C PHE A 167 22.56 21.10 10.05
N ASP A 168 22.08 20.00 9.46
CA ASP A 168 20.86 19.36 9.96
C ASP A 168 21.11 18.75 11.35
N LEU A 169 22.27 18.11 11.52
CA LEU A 169 22.76 17.58 12.78
C LEU A 169 24.29 17.76 12.89
N GLN A 170 24.76 18.20 14.05
CA GLN A 170 26.18 18.37 14.35
C GLN A 170 26.52 17.71 15.69
N LEU A 171 27.40 16.72 15.66
CA LEU A 171 27.99 16.11 16.85
C LEU A 171 29.31 16.83 17.19
N THR A 172 29.32 17.54 18.32
CA THR A 172 30.51 18.19 18.85
C THR A 172 31.01 17.41 20.06
N LEU A 173 32.27 17.00 20.04
CA LEU A 173 32.93 16.21 21.07
C LEU A 173 34.14 16.97 21.60
N ARG A 174 34.24 17.11 22.92
CA ARG A 174 35.37 17.76 23.59
C ARG A 174 35.95 16.83 24.64
N GLU A 175 37.21 16.50 24.45
CA GLU A 175 37.96 15.71 25.43
C GLU A 175 38.35 16.58 26.61
N HIS A 176 38.03 16.15 27.83
CA HIS A 176 38.36 16.91 29.03
C HIS A 176 39.89 17.04 29.18
N ALA A 177 40.36 18.28 29.36
CA ALA A 177 41.78 18.55 29.58
C ALA A 177 42.25 18.12 30.98
N ASP A 178 41.35 18.05 31.96
CA ASP A 178 41.67 17.67 33.34
C ASP A 178 41.87 16.14 33.48
N PRO A 179 43.09 15.67 33.80
CA PRO A 179 43.34 14.25 34.03
C PRO A 179 42.57 13.65 35.21
N ALA A 180 42.10 14.47 36.16
CA ALA A 180 41.32 14.03 37.31
C ALA A 180 39.86 13.71 36.96
N HIS A 181 39.34 14.27 35.86
CA HIS A 181 37.98 14.05 35.37
C HIS A 181 37.98 13.55 33.91
N PRO A 182 38.56 12.35 33.65
CA PRO A 182 38.67 11.83 32.29
C PRO A 182 37.28 11.56 31.69
N GLY A 183 37.06 12.00 30.45
CA GLY A 183 35.77 11.83 29.77
C GLY A 183 35.74 12.61 28.46
N LEU A 184 34.61 12.55 27.76
CA LEU A 184 34.30 13.48 26.68
C LEU A 184 32.93 14.10 26.95
N SER A 185 32.89 15.43 26.95
CA SER A 185 31.62 16.15 26.82
C SER A 185 31.19 16.12 25.36
N ALA A 186 29.89 15.91 25.14
CA ALA A 186 29.31 15.81 23.81
C ALA A 186 28.05 16.68 23.70
N ALA A 187 27.82 17.23 22.51
CA ALA A 187 26.64 18.01 22.19
C ALA A 187 26.15 17.70 20.77
N LEU A 188 24.88 17.32 20.64
CA LEU A 188 24.19 17.24 19.36
C LEU A 188 23.42 18.53 19.13
N THR A 189 23.93 19.39 18.25
CA THR A 189 23.22 20.59 17.79
C THR A 189 22.43 20.25 16.54
N TYR A 190 21.14 20.60 16.50
CA TYR A 190 20.22 20.17 15.45
C TYR A 190 19.33 21.29 14.96
N ALA A 191 18.89 21.19 13.70
CA ALA A 191 17.92 22.10 13.13
C ALA A 191 16.50 21.77 13.61
N THR A 192 15.83 22.72 14.28
CA THR A 192 14.47 22.52 14.84
C THR A 192 13.38 22.37 13.78
N ASP A 193 13.67 22.78 12.54
CA ASP A 193 12.79 22.60 11.38
C ASP A 193 12.71 21.13 10.90
N ILE A 194 13.59 20.28 11.40
CA ILE A 194 13.77 18.89 10.97
C ILE A 194 13.58 17.93 12.14
N PHE A 195 14.17 18.25 13.29
CA PHE A 195 14.16 17.39 14.46
C PHE A 195 13.48 18.06 15.65
N ASP A 196 12.72 17.26 16.39
CA ASP A 196 12.32 17.60 17.76
C ASP A 196 13.40 17.19 18.77
N HIS A 197 13.34 17.78 19.96
CA HIS A 197 14.29 17.51 21.04
C HIS A 197 14.34 16.02 21.43
N THR A 198 13.17 15.39 21.53
CA THR A 198 13.04 13.98 21.94
C THR A 198 13.71 13.00 20.98
N THR A 199 13.68 13.31 19.68
CA THR A 199 14.35 12.52 18.65
C THR A 199 15.86 12.58 18.84
N VAL A 200 16.42 13.78 19.04
CA VAL A 200 17.87 13.96 19.18
C VAL A 200 18.40 13.41 20.51
N GLU A 201 17.63 13.52 21.58
CA GLU A 201 17.91 12.85 22.86
C GLU A 201 17.96 11.33 22.72
N SER A 202 17.05 10.76 21.92
CA SER A 202 17.08 9.34 21.59
C SER A 202 18.32 8.97 20.78
N VAL A 203 18.76 9.81 19.83
CA VAL A 203 20.02 9.61 19.09
C VAL A 203 21.23 9.62 20.03
N ALA A 204 21.31 10.56 20.98
CA ALA A 204 22.38 10.61 21.99
C ALA A 204 22.41 9.33 22.84
N THR A 205 21.25 8.90 23.33
CA THR A 205 21.11 7.68 24.14
C THR A 205 21.56 6.43 23.37
N ARG A 206 21.17 6.31 22.10
CA ARG A 206 21.57 5.21 21.21
C ARG A 206 23.06 5.25 20.87
N PHE A 207 23.63 6.43 20.69
CA PHE A 207 25.05 6.60 20.47
C PHE A 207 25.87 6.09 21.67
N LEU A 208 25.45 6.44 22.90
CA LEU A 208 26.10 5.93 24.12
C LEU A 208 26.02 4.40 24.23
N ARG A 209 24.86 3.80 23.99
CA ARG A 209 24.69 2.33 23.98
C ARG A 209 25.54 1.65 22.92
N LEU A 210 25.58 2.23 21.71
CA LEU A 210 26.41 1.74 20.61
C LEU A 210 27.89 1.78 21.01
N LEU A 211 28.39 2.92 21.51
CA LEU A 211 29.77 3.08 21.96
C LEU A 211 30.14 2.07 23.06
N ASP A 212 29.26 1.89 24.05
CA ASP A 212 29.48 0.91 25.11
C ASP A 212 29.63 -0.51 24.54
N SER A 213 28.69 -0.92 23.69
CA SER A 213 28.64 -2.25 23.09
C SER A 213 29.82 -2.53 22.15
N VAL A 214 30.11 -1.64 21.19
CA VAL A 214 31.18 -1.85 20.20
C VAL A 214 32.59 -1.76 20.80
N THR A 215 32.74 -1.10 21.95
CA THR A 215 34.01 -1.05 22.67
C THR A 215 34.20 -2.20 23.66
N ALA A 216 33.10 -2.79 24.15
CA ALA A 216 33.14 -3.99 24.98
C ALA A 216 33.42 -5.26 24.14
N ASP A 217 32.81 -5.37 22.96
CA ASP A 217 33.04 -6.47 22.01
C ASP A 217 33.20 -5.95 20.57
N PRO A 218 34.42 -5.52 20.17
CA PRO A 218 34.68 -4.99 18.84
C PRO A 218 34.65 -6.06 17.73
N GLY A 219 34.50 -7.34 18.09
CA GLY A 219 34.38 -8.45 17.14
C GLY A 219 32.94 -8.75 16.73
N ARG A 220 31.94 -8.23 17.48
CA ARG A 220 30.52 -8.40 17.15
C ARG A 220 30.17 -7.66 15.85
N PRO A 221 29.35 -8.26 14.96
CA PRO A 221 28.82 -7.56 13.80
C PRO A 221 28.05 -6.30 14.21
N VAL A 222 28.31 -5.18 13.54
CA VAL A 222 27.69 -3.89 13.89
C VAL A 222 26.17 -3.89 13.69
N GLY A 223 25.67 -4.73 12.78
CA GLY A 223 24.24 -4.97 12.55
C GLY A 223 23.54 -5.70 13.69
N ASP A 224 24.28 -6.40 14.56
CA ASP A 224 23.71 -7.14 15.68
C ASP A 224 23.75 -6.33 16.98
N VAL A 225 24.33 -5.13 16.99
CA VAL A 225 24.37 -4.29 18.19
C VAL A 225 22.98 -3.74 18.51
N ASP A 226 22.58 -3.90 19.77
CA ASP A 226 21.28 -3.48 20.28
C ASP A 226 21.23 -1.95 20.49
N LEU A 227 20.37 -1.27 19.73
CA LEU A 227 20.10 0.16 19.88
C LEU A 227 18.94 0.47 20.84
N LEU A 228 18.10 -0.52 21.09
CA LEU A 228 16.91 -0.43 21.94
C LEU A 228 17.22 -0.96 23.33
N ASP A 229 16.65 -0.33 24.37
CA ASP A 229 16.59 -0.96 25.68
C ASP A 229 15.46 -1.99 25.75
N ASP A 230 15.42 -2.72 26.86
CA ASP A 230 14.43 -3.77 27.09
C ASP A 230 12.99 -3.25 27.12
N THR A 231 12.77 -2.00 27.57
CA THR A 231 11.43 -1.39 27.64
C THR A 231 10.96 -0.96 26.25
N GLU A 232 11.83 -0.32 25.48
CA GLU A 232 11.59 0.05 24.09
C GLU A 232 11.32 -1.20 23.24
N ARG A 233 12.15 -2.23 23.38
CA ARG A 233 11.98 -3.50 22.70
C ARG A 233 10.64 -4.14 23.04
N ALA A 234 10.31 -4.28 24.33
CA ALA A 234 9.04 -4.84 24.75
C ALA A 234 7.84 -4.05 24.20
N THR A 235 7.95 -2.73 24.16
CA THR A 235 6.91 -1.85 23.59
C THR A 235 6.72 -2.12 22.09
N LEU A 236 7.80 -2.19 21.32
CA LEU A 236 7.79 -2.38 19.86
C LEU A 236 7.38 -3.80 19.44
N THR A 237 7.68 -4.82 20.25
CA THR A 237 7.35 -6.21 19.91
C THR A 237 6.03 -6.70 20.50
N SER A 238 5.58 -6.11 21.61
CA SER A 238 4.40 -6.58 22.34
C SER A 238 3.49 -5.47 22.86
N GLY A 239 4.02 -4.37 23.39
CA GLY A 239 3.21 -3.33 24.05
C GLY A 239 2.21 -2.62 23.14
N TRP A 240 2.54 -2.44 21.86
CA TRP A 240 1.64 -1.85 20.85
C TRP A 240 0.79 -2.86 20.09
N ASN A 241 1.01 -4.16 20.33
CA ASN A 241 0.22 -5.24 19.75
C ASN A 241 -0.89 -5.62 20.75
N PRO A 242 -2.16 -5.25 20.49
CA PRO A 242 -3.24 -5.56 21.41
C PRO A 242 -3.44 -7.07 21.53
N PRO A 243 -3.62 -7.61 22.76
CA PRO A 243 -3.91 -9.03 22.94
C PRO A 243 -5.24 -9.37 22.26
N SER A 244 -5.43 -10.65 21.90
CA SER A 244 -6.73 -11.09 21.40
C SER A 244 -7.78 -10.90 22.51
N PRO A 245 -8.98 -10.40 22.19
CA PRO A 245 -10.09 -10.35 23.14
C PRO A 245 -10.61 -11.76 23.46
N VAL A 246 -10.24 -12.76 22.66
CA VAL A 246 -10.63 -14.15 22.84
C VAL A 246 -9.43 -14.93 23.38
N ALA A 247 -9.61 -15.61 24.52
CA ALA A 247 -8.53 -16.34 25.18
C ALA A 247 -8.05 -17.58 24.38
N GLU A 248 -8.98 -18.26 23.68
CA GLU A 248 -8.69 -19.40 22.81
C GLU A 248 -9.52 -19.27 21.52
N PRO A 249 -8.90 -19.38 20.33
CA PRO A 249 -9.63 -19.32 19.06
C PRO A 249 -10.72 -20.40 19.03
N ALA A 250 -11.95 -20.05 18.65
CA ALA A 250 -13.02 -21.03 18.66
C ALA A 250 -12.69 -22.20 17.72
N GLU A 251 -12.89 -23.44 18.20
CA GLU A 251 -12.73 -24.66 17.41
C GLU A 251 -13.81 -24.83 16.32
N ALA A 252 -14.74 -23.89 16.21
CA ALA A 252 -15.81 -23.92 15.22
C ALA A 252 -15.33 -23.39 13.86
N THR A 253 -15.62 -24.14 12.81
CA THR A 253 -15.37 -23.76 11.42
C THR A 253 -16.33 -22.65 10.96
N LEU A 254 -16.07 -22.04 9.81
CA LEU A 254 -17.02 -21.09 9.22
C LEU A 254 -18.34 -21.78 8.84
N ALA A 255 -18.28 -23.05 8.43
CA ALA A 255 -19.46 -23.85 8.14
C ALA A 255 -20.35 -23.99 9.39
N ASP A 256 -19.76 -24.31 10.54
CA ASP A 256 -20.50 -24.40 11.81
C ASP A 256 -21.10 -23.06 12.23
N ARG A 257 -20.34 -21.97 12.05
CA ARG A 257 -20.81 -20.61 12.38
C ARG A 257 -21.97 -20.20 11.48
N PHE A 258 -21.88 -20.46 10.18
CA PHE A 258 -22.97 -20.20 9.23
C PHE A 258 -24.22 -20.99 9.60
N THR A 259 -24.10 -22.28 9.89
CA THR A 259 -25.25 -23.12 10.28
C THR A 259 -25.91 -22.58 11.56
N ARG A 260 -25.13 -22.10 12.53
CA ARG A 260 -25.68 -21.41 13.71
C ARG A 260 -26.42 -20.12 13.35
N SER A 261 -25.89 -19.31 12.44
CA SER A 261 -26.58 -18.11 11.95
C SER A 261 -27.90 -18.46 11.27
N VAL A 262 -27.90 -19.47 10.40
CA VAL A 262 -29.11 -19.95 9.71
C VAL A 262 -30.21 -20.34 10.69
N HIS A 263 -29.87 -21.06 11.76
CA HIS A 263 -30.85 -21.43 12.78
C HIS A 263 -31.30 -20.24 13.63
N ARG A 264 -30.37 -19.35 14.01
CA ARG A 264 -30.66 -18.22 14.91
C ARG A 264 -31.51 -17.14 14.24
N PHE A 265 -31.27 -16.87 12.97
CA PHE A 265 -31.87 -15.77 12.21
C PHE A 265 -32.78 -16.26 11.08
N ALA A 266 -33.33 -17.48 11.21
CA ALA A 266 -34.01 -18.21 10.13
C ALA A 266 -35.04 -17.39 9.32
N GLY A 267 -35.80 -16.51 10.00
CA GLY A 267 -36.83 -15.67 9.38
C GLY A 267 -36.34 -14.32 8.83
N GLU A 268 -35.11 -13.92 9.14
CA GLU A 268 -34.53 -12.65 8.71
C GLU A 268 -34.00 -12.73 7.26
N SER A 269 -33.96 -11.59 6.59
CA SER A 269 -33.40 -11.47 5.23
C SER A 269 -31.88 -11.62 5.29
N ALA A 270 -31.35 -12.61 4.56
CA ALA A 270 -29.91 -12.92 4.55
C ALA A 270 -29.21 -12.36 3.32
N LEU A 271 -29.83 -12.50 2.15
CA LEU A 271 -29.18 -12.28 0.87
C LEU A 271 -30.18 -11.68 -0.13
N THR A 272 -29.80 -10.58 -0.77
CA THR A 272 -30.62 -9.87 -1.76
C THR A 272 -29.79 -9.62 -3.01
N ASP A 273 -30.36 -9.86 -4.19
CA ASP A 273 -29.86 -9.31 -5.46
C ASP A 273 -30.97 -8.48 -6.14
N ALA A 274 -30.82 -8.19 -7.42
CA ALA A 274 -31.80 -7.38 -8.16
C ALA A 274 -33.17 -8.06 -8.32
N ASP A 275 -33.22 -9.40 -8.27
CA ASP A 275 -34.39 -10.20 -8.64
C ASP A 275 -35.13 -10.74 -7.41
N GLU A 276 -34.40 -11.20 -6.39
CA GLU A 276 -35.02 -11.81 -5.21
C GLU A 276 -34.30 -11.50 -3.88
N THR A 277 -35.01 -11.76 -2.78
CA THR A 277 -34.44 -11.73 -1.42
C THR A 277 -34.71 -13.05 -0.73
N LEU A 278 -33.65 -13.68 -0.23
CA LEU A 278 -33.68 -14.92 0.52
C LEU A 278 -33.58 -14.66 2.01
N THR A 279 -34.39 -15.38 2.78
CA THR A 279 -34.19 -15.49 4.23
C THR A 279 -33.01 -16.41 4.54
N TYR A 280 -32.50 -16.36 5.78
CA TYR A 280 -31.46 -17.29 6.24
C TYR A 280 -31.87 -18.76 6.09
N ALA A 281 -33.14 -19.11 6.37
CA ALA A 281 -33.64 -20.47 6.18
C ALA A 281 -33.64 -20.89 4.70
N ALA A 282 -34.09 -20.01 3.80
CA ALA A 282 -34.11 -20.28 2.36
C ALA A 282 -32.69 -20.39 1.78
N LEU A 283 -31.79 -19.50 2.20
CA LEU A 283 -30.37 -19.55 1.83
C LEU A 283 -29.73 -20.85 2.32
N GLY A 284 -29.93 -21.21 3.59
CA GLY A 284 -29.44 -22.45 4.17
C GLY A 284 -29.90 -23.68 3.37
N ALA A 285 -31.19 -23.78 3.07
CA ALA A 285 -31.74 -24.90 2.29
C ALA A 285 -31.08 -25.06 0.92
N ARG A 286 -30.88 -23.95 0.18
CA ARG A 286 -30.19 -23.98 -1.13
C ARG A 286 -28.72 -24.39 -0.98
N VAL A 287 -28.02 -23.84 0.00
CA VAL A 287 -26.62 -24.15 0.31
C VAL A 287 -26.43 -25.62 0.67
N TYR A 288 -27.25 -26.18 1.55
CA TYR A 288 -27.09 -27.56 2.01
C TYR A 288 -27.39 -28.59 0.91
N ARG A 289 -28.36 -28.30 0.03
CA ARG A 289 -28.65 -29.13 -1.16
C ARG A 289 -27.46 -29.17 -2.11
N LEU A 290 -26.93 -28.00 -2.47
CA LEU A 290 -25.77 -27.93 -3.34
C LEU A 290 -24.55 -28.58 -2.70
N ALA A 291 -24.32 -28.35 -1.41
CA ALA A 291 -23.20 -28.92 -0.69
C ALA A 291 -23.23 -30.47 -0.69
N ARG A 292 -24.40 -31.10 -0.51
CA ARG A 292 -24.53 -32.56 -0.62
C ARG A 292 -24.16 -33.05 -2.01
N HIS A 293 -24.61 -32.35 -3.05
CA HIS A 293 -24.24 -32.69 -4.41
C HIS A 293 -22.72 -32.54 -4.65
N LEU A 294 -22.08 -31.49 -4.11
CA LEU A 294 -20.63 -31.30 -4.21
C LEU A 294 -19.86 -32.43 -3.49
N VAL A 295 -20.36 -32.93 -2.36
CA VAL A 295 -19.78 -34.11 -1.67
C VAL A 295 -19.85 -35.35 -2.57
N GLU A 296 -20.95 -35.59 -3.27
CA GLU A 296 -21.06 -36.68 -4.26
C GLU A 296 -19.99 -36.55 -5.35
N LEU A 297 -19.69 -35.32 -5.78
CA LEU A 297 -18.74 -35.03 -6.87
C LEU A 297 -17.26 -35.05 -6.46
N GLY A 298 -16.93 -35.03 -5.16
CA GLY A 298 -15.53 -35.07 -4.73
C GLY A 298 -15.14 -34.13 -3.62
N ALA A 299 -16.00 -33.17 -3.26
CA ALA A 299 -15.68 -32.16 -2.27
C ALA A 299 -15.37 -32.79 -0.90
N ALA A 300 -14.23 -32.38 -0.35
CA ALA A 300 -13.70 -32.84 0.93
C ALA A 300 -12.75 -31.78 1.54
N PRO A 301 -12.46 -31.87 2.85
CA PRO A 301 -11.37 -31.10 3.46
C PRO A 301 -10.08 -31.10 2.65
N ASP A 302 -9.46 -29.91 2.53
CA ASP A 302 -8.23 -29.64 1.76
C ASP A 302 -8.32 -29.89 0.23
N THR A 303 -9.54 -30.08 -0.31
CA THR A 303 -9.81 -29.99 -1.76
C THR A 303 -10.39 -28.61 -2.12
N VAL A 304 -10.44 -28.30 -3.41
CA VAL A 304 -10.93 -27.02 -3.92
C VAL A 304 -12.09 -27.24 -4.91
N VAL A 305 -13.17 -26.49 -4.75
CA VAL A 305 -14.27 -26.37 -5.71
C VAL A 305 -14.13 -25.04 -6.45
N ALA A 306 -14.04 -25.08 -7.78
CA ALA A 306 -14.02 -23.86 -8.58
C ALA A 306 -15.43 -23.29 -8.75
N VAL A 307 -15.58 -21.99 -8.63
CA VAL A 307 -16.85 -21.28 -8.79
C VAL A 307 -16.66 -20.16 -9.82
N ALA A 308 -17.28 -20.30 -10.99
CA ALA A 308 -17.24 -19.33 -12.08
C ALA A 308 -18.65 -18.83 -12.38
N LEU A 309 -19.11 -17.89 -11.55
CA LEU A 309 -20.43 -17.27 -11.65
C LEU A 309 -20.29 -15.75 -11.56
N PRO A 310 -21.12 -14.97 -12.29
CA PRO A 310 -21.20 -13.53 -12.08
C PRO A 310 -21.76 -13.21 -10.68
N PRO A 311 -21.65 -11.96 -10.19
CA PRO A 311 -22.27 -11.56 -8.93
C PRO A 311 -23.79 -11.82 -8.94
N SER A 312 -24.23 -12.81 -8.16
CA SER A 312 -25.63 -13.18 -7.98
C SER A 312 -25.83 -13.96 -6.68
N ILE A 313 -27.09 -14.27 -6.35
CA ILE A 313 -27.40 -15.22 -5.27
C ILE A 313 -26.74 -16.58 -5.47
N ASP A 314 -26.74 -17.10 -6.70
CA ASP A 314 -26.14 -18.41 -7.00
C ASP A 314 -24.63 -18.45 -6.75
N LEU A 315 -23.92 -17.34 -6.98
CA LEU A 315 -22.51 -17.20 -6.61
C LEU A 315 -22.34 -17.43 -5.11
N VAL A 316 -23.07 -16.68 -4.27
CA VAL A 316 -22.96 -16.79 -2.81
C VAL A 316 -23.36 -18.19 -2.32
N VAL A 317 -24.42 -18.76 -2.87
CA VAL A 317 -24.84 -20.15 -2.58
C VAL A 317 -23.72 -21.14 -2.89
N ALA A 318 -23.06 -21.02 -4.05
CA ALA A 318 -21.96 -21.90 -4.45
C ALA A 318 -20.73 -21.79 -3.53
N LEU A 319 -20.34 -20.57 -3.14
CA LEU A 319 -19.22 -20.35 -2.22
C LEU A 319 -19.48 -20.99 -0.85
N LEU A 320 -20.67 -20.76 -0.29
CA LEU A 320 -21.07 -21.32 1.00
C LEU A 320 -21.25 -22.84 0.92
N ALA A 321 -21.76 -23.36 -0.20
CA ALA A 321 -21.96 -24.79 -0.40
C ALA A 321 -20.64 -25.57 -0.46
N ALA A 322 -19.60 -25.02 -1.11
CA ALA A 322 -18.27 -25.62 -1.10
C ALA A 322 -17.74 -25.80 0.33
N GLN A 323 -17.90 -24.76 1.15
CA GLN A 323 -17.47 -24.78 2.56
C GLN A 323 -18.30 -25.72 3.42
N GLN A 324 -19.62 -25.80 3.21
CA GLN A 324 -20.49 -26.75 3.90
C GLN A 324 -20.18 -28.21 3.54
N ALA A 325 -19.79 -28.46 2.29
CA ALA A 325 -19.26 -29.75 1.83
C ALA A 325 -17.89 -30.09 2.44
N GLY A 326 -17.23 -29.11 3.06
CA GLY A 326 -15.92 -29.22 3.69
C GLY A 326 -14.75 -28.85 2.78
N ALA A 327 -14.99 -28.45 1.53
CA ALA A 327 -13.95 -28.01 0.60
C ALA A 327 -13.72 -26.49 0.67
N GLY A 328 -12.55 -26.04 0.25
CA GLY A 328 -12.32 -24.64 -0.03
C GLY A 328 -12.95 -24.23 -1.36
N TYR A 329 -13.44 -23.00 -1.49
CA TYR A 329 -13.80 -22.47 -2.80
C TYR A 329 -12.61 -21.79 -3.48
N LEU A 330 -12.61 -21.79 -4.81
CA LEU A 330 -11.80 -20.94 -5.67
C LEU A 330 -12.76 -20.14 -6.56
N ALA A 331 -12.97 -18.87 -6.21
CA ALA A 331 -13.78 -17.98 -7.02
C ALA A 331 -12.98 -17.54 -8.25
N LEU A 332 -13.59 -17.68 -9.42
CA LEU A 332 -13.06 -17.25 -10.70
C LEU A 332 -13.85 -16.04 -11.19
N ASP A 333 -13.14 -14.93 -11.42
CA ASP A 333 -13.76 -13.76 -12.03
C ASP A 333 -14.03 -14.03 -13.52
N VAL A 334 -15.31 -14.18 -13.87
CA VAL A 334 -15.75 -14.49 -15.24
C VAL A 334 -15.46 -13.36 -16.25
N GLY A 335 -15.10 -12.17 -15.75
CA GLY A 335 -14.59 -11.07 -16.57
C GLY A 335 -13.14 -11.23 -17.02
N HIS A 336 -12.38 -12.15 -16.41
CA HIS A 336 -11.01 -12.43 -16.82
C HIS A 336 -10.94 -13.21 -18.15
N PRO A 337 -9.83 -13.08 -18.91
CA PRO A 337 -9.62 -13.87 -20.12
C PRO A 337 -9.56 -15.38 -19.85
N ALA A 338 -10.01 -16.18 -20.83
CA ALA A 338 -10.08 -17.64 -20.70
C ALA A 338 -8.72 -18.26 -20.35
N ASP A 339 -7.63 -17.83 -21.00
CA ASP A 339 -6.28 -18.33 -20.74
C ASP A 339 -5.83 -18.13 -19.27
N ARG A 340 -6.23 -17.01 -18.65
CA ARG A 340 -5.92 -16.72 -17.24
C ARG A 340 -6.72 -17.62 -16.30
N LEU A 341 -8.00 -17.81 -16.59
CA LEU A 341 -8.87 -18.71 -15.84
C LEU A 341 -8.35 -20.16 -15.96
N ASP A 342 -7.94 -20.55 -17.15
CA ASP A 342 -7.34 -21.84 -17.47
C ASP A 342 -6.02 -22.09 -16.72
N ALA A 343 -5.14 -21.10 -16.67
CA ALA A 343 -3.89 -21.18 -15.92
C ALA A 343 -4.16 -21.35 -14.42
N THR A 344 -5.13 -20.60 -13.89
CA THR A 344 -5.55 -20.64 -12.48
C THR A 344 -6.16 -22.01 -12.13
N MET A 345 -7.06 -22.52 -12.96
CA MET A 345 -7.67 -23.84 -12.82
C MET A 345 -6.63 -24.96 -12.89
N SER A 346 -5.67 -24.85 -13.80
CA SER A 346 -4.63 -25.86 -13.98
C SER A 346 -3.67 -25.94 -12.77
N ASP A 347 -3.37 -24.80 -12.13
CA ASP A 347 -2.55 -24.77 -10.91
C ASP A 347 -3.34 -25.22 -9.68
N ALA A 348 -4.63 -24.87 -9.59
CA ALA A 348 -5.49 -25.20 -8.45
C ALA A 348 -6.00 -26.65 -8.45
N ALA A 349 -6.14 -27.27 -9.63
CA ALA A 349 -6.66 -28.63 -9.82
C ALA A 349 -7.94 -28.93 -9.01
N PRO A 350 -9.03 -28.17 -9.21
CA PRO A 350 -10.26 -28.34 -8.44
C PRO A 350 -10.96 -29.66 -8.76
N VAL A 351 -11.72 -30.17 -7.79
CA VAL A 351 -12.45 -31.46 -7.91
C VAL A 351 -13.70 -31.35 -8.78
N CYS A 352 -14.31 -30.16 -8.84
CA CYS A 352 -15.46 -29.86 -9.70
C CYS A 352 -15.56 -28.35 -9.94
N LEU A 353 -16.39 -27.97 -10.92
CA LEU A 353 -16.72 -26.59 -11.27
C LEU A 353 -18.20 -26.33 -11.04
N VAL A 354 -18.54 -25.23 -10.37
CA VAL A 354 -19.89 -24.68 -10.33
C VAL A 354 -19.93 -23.45 -11.22
N SER A 355 -20.82 -23.45 -12.21
CA SER A 355 -20.91 -22.36 -13.19
C SER A 355 -22.33 -22.27 -13.79
N SER A 356 -22.54 -21.32 -14.70
CA SER A 356 -23.72 -21.27 -15.56
C SER A 356 -23.37 -21.85 -16.93
N THR A 357 -24.38 -22.19 -17.73
CA THR A 357 -24.19 -22.83 -19.04
C THR A 357 -23.28 -22.01 -19.96
N ASP A 358 -23.53 -20.69 -20.04
CA ASP A 358 -22.75 -19.78 -20.88
C ASP A 358 -21.29 -19.64 -20.43
N HIS A 359 -21.04 -19.56 -19.12
CA HIS A 359 -19.70 -19.40 -18.58
C HIS A 359 -18.89 -20.69 -18.64
N ALA A 360 -19.53 -21.84 -18.37
CA ALA A 360 -18.90 -23.15 -18.50
C ALA A 360 -18.45 -23.42 -19.94
N ALA A 361 -19.21 -23.00 -20.95
CA ALA A 361 -18.85 -23.16 -22.36
C ALA A 361 -17.52 -22.47 -22.73
N ARG A 362 -17.15 -21.40 -22.02
CA ARG A 362 -15.89 -20.64 -22.20
C ARG A 362 -14.70 -21.31 -21.51
N LEU A 363 -14.93 -22.19 -20.55
CA LEU A 363 -13.93 -22.82 -19.68
C LEU A 363 -13.66 -24.29 -20.05
N ARG A 364 -13.73 -24.66 -21.34
CA ARG A 364 -13.69 -26.05 -21.86
C ARG A 364 -12.73 -26.99 -21.08
N ARG A 365 -13.25 -27.78 -20.13
CA ARG A 365 -12.47 -28.69 -19.28
C ARG A 365 -13.17 -30.03 -19.07
N ASP A 366 -12.35 -31.07 -18.91
CA ASP A 366 -12.78 -32.41 -18.55
C ASP A 366 -12.83 -32.55 -17.02
N LEU A 367 -13.80 -31.86 -16.39
CA LEU A 367 -14.10 -32.03 -14.96
C LEU A 367 -15.61 -32.04 -14.70
N PRO A 368 -16.07 -32.67 -13.59
CA PRO A 368 -17.46 -32.61 -13.18
C PRO A 368 -17.93 -31.16 -13.03
N THR A 369 -18.96 -30.78 -13.79
CA THR A 369 -19.47 -29.41 -13.82
C THR A 369 -20.94 -29.39 -13.38
N VAL A 370 -21.26 -28.53 -12.42
CA VAL A 370 -22.60 -28.24 -11.94
C VAL A 370 -23.07 -26.95 -12.58
N LEU A 371 -24.10 -27.03 -13.43
CA LEU A 371 -24.69 -25.88 -14.11
C LEU A 371 -25.90 -25.39 -13.31
N VAL A 372 -25.78 -24.23 -12.64
CA VAL A 372 -26.82 -23.73 -11.72
C VAL A 372 -28.11 -23.28 -12.42
N ASP A 373 -28.01 -22.98 -13.71
CA ASP A 373 -29.10 -22.58 -14.59
C ASP A 373 -29.74 -23.75 -15.35
N ASP A 374 -29.15 -24.95 -15.28
CA ASP A 374 -29.66 -26.16 -15.92
C ASP A 374 -30.86 -26.75 -15.16
N ALA A 375 -31.90 -27.15 -15.91
CA ALA A 375 -33.17 -27.62 -15.35
C ALA A 375 -33.03 -28.97 -14.65
N ASP A 376 -32.23 -29.88 -15.21
CA ASP A 376 -32.00 -31.21 -14.62
C ASP A 376 -31.21 -31.10 -13.31
N THR A 377 -30.19 -30.24 -13.31
CA THR A 377 -29.42 -29.91 -12.10
C THR A 377 -30.32 -29.33 -11.01
N ARG A 378 -31.18 -28.35 -11.34
CA ARG A 378 -32.16 -27.80 -10.38
C ARG A 378 -33.12 -28.86 -9.86
N GLY A 379 -33.65 -29.72 -10.73
CA GLY A 379 -34.51 -30.84 -10.33
C GLY A 379 -33.82 -31.77 -9.33
N ARG A 380 -32.59 -32.19 -9.63
CA ARG A 380 -31.77 -33.04 -8.74
C ARG A 380 -31.50 -32.38 -7.39
N LEU A 381 -31.18 -31.09 -7.37
CA LEU A 381 -30.96 -30.36 -6.11
C LEU A 381 -32.23 -30.30 -5.25
N MET A 382 -33.42 -30.25 -5.86
CA MET A 382 -34.70 -30.24 -5.12
C MET A 382 -35.00 -31.59 -4.45
N ASP A 383 -34.51 -32.70 -4.99
CA ASP A 383 -34.64 -34.04 -4.41
C ASP A 383 -33.71 -34.26 -3.20
N LEU A 384 -32.68 -33.42 -3.06
CA LEU A 384 -31.76 -33.48 -1.91
C LEU A 384 -32.36 -32.81 -0.67
N SER A 385 -31.97 -33.34 0.49
CA SER A 385 -32.39 -32.79 1.79
C SER A 385 -31.98 -31.31 1.94
N PRO A 386 -32.86 -30.44 2.42
CA PRO A 386 -32.55 -29.05 2.75
C PRO A 386 -32.00 -28.86 4.17
N GLU A 387 -31.80 -29.93 4.95
CA GLU A 387 -31.30 -29.84 6.34
C GLU A 387 -29.78 -29.62 6.39
N PRO A 388 -29.22 -29.08 7.49
CA PRO A 388 -27.77 -28.92 7.64
C PRO A 388 -26.97 -30.21 7.38
N ILE A 389 -25.78 -30.07 6.79
CA ILE A 389 -24.86 -31.21 6.58
C ILE A 389 -24.15 -31.55 7.89
N THR A 390 -24.09 -32.86 8.18
CA THR A 390 -23.38 -33.42 9.32
C THR A 390 -22.03 -34.03 8.92
N ASP A 391 -21.10 -34.17 9.87
CA ASP A 391 -19.78 -34.77 9.60
C ASP A 391 -19.83 -36.18 8.98
N PRO A 392 -20.74 -37.09 9.37
CA PRO A 392 -20.84 -38.41 8.72
C PRO A 392 -21.26 -38.36 7.25
N GLU A 393 -21.92 -37.28 6.81
CA GLU A 393 -22.24 -37.08 5.40
C GLU A 393 -21.02 -36.58 4.61
N ARG A 394 -20.03 -35.96 5.27
CA ARG A 394 -18.80 -35.48 4.62
C ARG A 394 -17.83 -36.63 4.40
N ARG A 395 -16.94 -36.48 3.40
CA ARG A 395 -15.91 -37.48 3.09
C ARG A 395 -14.82 -37.60 4.16
N ALA A 396 -14.61 -36.53 4.95
CA ALA A 396 -13.71 -36.50 6.09
C ALA A 396 -14.16 -35.41 7.08
N GLY A 397 -13.72 -35.50 8.34
CA GLY A 397 -14.03 -34.51 9.37
C GLY A 397 -13.47 -33.13 9.04
N LEU A 398 -14.30 -32.10 9.12
CA LEU A 398 -13.91 -30.72 8.85
C LEU A 398 -13.29 -30.11 10.11
N THR A 399 -12.10 -29.53 9.99
CA THR A 399 -11.41 -28.84 11.09
C THR A 399 -11.22 -27.36 10.77
N PRO A 400 -11.04 -26.48 11.77
CA PRO A 400 -10.74 -25.07 11.54
C PRO A 400 -9.48 -24.83 10.70
N ASP A 401 -8.55 -25.78 10.72
CA ASP A 401 -7.30 -25.64 9.98
C ASP A 401 -7.45 -26.05 8.51
N ALA A 402 -8.56 -26.67 8.09
CA ALA A 402 -8.85 -26.99 6.69
C ALA A 402 -9.00 -25.72 5.83
N VAL A 403 -8.75 -25.87 4.51
CA VAL A 403 -8.90 -24.77 3.54
C VAL A 403 -10.35 -24.28 3.48
N ALA A 404 -10.55 -22.98 3.70
CA ALA A 404 -11.84 -22.31 3.52
C ALA A 404 -11.97 -21.71 2.12
N TYR A 405 -10.88 -21.17 1.58
CA TYR A 405 -10.81 -20.69 0.20
C TYR A 405 -9.37 -20.55 -0.30
N VAL A 406 -9.23 -20.42 -1.62
CA VAL A 406 -7.99 -20.06 -2.29
C VAL A 406 -8.23 -18.82 -3.16
N VAL A 407 -7.42 -17.78 -2.94
CA VAL A 407 -7.42 -16.57 -3.79
C VAL A 407 -6.09 -16.50 -4.52
N TYR A 408 -6.14 -16.28 -5.84
CA TYR A 408 -4.95 -16.09 -6.64
C TYR A 408 -4.54 -14.63 -6.68
N THR A 409 -3.27 -14.38 -6.37
CA THR A 409 -2.64 -13.07 -6.48
C THR A 409 -1.61 -13.08 -7.61
N SER A 410 -1.26 -11.91 -8.11
CA SER A 410 -0.15 -11.77 -9.06
C SER A 410 1.15 -12.27 -8.42
N GLY A 411 2.03 -12.88 -9.23
CA GLY A 411 3.29 -13.45 -8.74
C GLY A 411 4.51 -12.76 -9.34
N SER A 412 5.56 -12.56 -8.54
CA SER A 412 6.82 -11.93 -8.96
C SER A 412 7.55 -12.63 -10.12
N THR A 413 7.19 -13.88 -10.42
CA THR A 413 7.72 -14.66 -11.57
C THR A 413 6.85 -14.55 -12.82
N GLY A 414 5.79 -13.74 -12.77
CA GLY A 414 4.80 -13.58 -13.83
C GLY A 414 3.75 -14.69 -13.93
N ARG A 415 3.68 -15.59 -12.95
CA ARG A 415 2.62 -16.61 -12.82
C ARG A 415 1.79 -16.34 -11.57
N PRO A 416 0.45 -16.35 -11.66
CA PRO A 416 -0.43 -16.24 -10.50
C PRO A 416 -0.08 -17.27 -9.41
N LYS A 417 -0.22 -16.89 -8.15
CA LYS A 417 0.03 -17.73 -6.97
C LYS A 417 -1.22 -17.84 -6.10
N GLY A 418 -1.67 -19.06 -5.81
CA GLY A 418 -2.82 -19.30 -4.94
C GLY A 418 -2.44 -19.18 -3.47
N VAL A 419 -3.07 -18.26 -2.74
CA VAL A 419 -2.92 -18.14 -1.28
C VAL A 419 -3.95 -19.04 -0.60
N VAL A 420 -3.49 -19.93 0.28
CA VAL A 420 -4.35 -20.91 0.95
C VAL A 420 -4.82 -20.37 2.30
N VAL A 421 -6.10 -20.03 2.39
CA VAL A 421 -6.71 -19.47 3.61
C VAL A 421 -7.57 -20.51 4.31
N THR A 422 -7.42 -20.65 5.62
CA THR A 422 -8.13 -21.64 6.42
C THR A 422 -9.38 -21.06 7.09
N HIS A 423 -10.28 -21.92 7.58
CA HIS A 423 -11.43 -21.47 8.37
C HIS A 423 -10.99 -20.68 9.62
N ARG A 424 -9.94 -21.13 10.31
CA ARG A 424 -9.36 -20.48 11.49
C ARG A 424 -8.91 -19.07 11.16
N ASN A 425 -8.28 -18.85 10.02
CA ASN A 425 -7.80 -17.53 9.62
C ASN A 425 -8.94 -16.51 9.57
N VAL A 426 -10.02 -16.85 8.87
CA VAL A 426 -11.19 -15.96 8.71
C VAL A 426 -11.96 -15.82 10.02
N ALA A 427 -12.19 -16.93 10.73
CA ALA A 427 -12.88 -16.92 12.01
C ALA A 427 -12.16 -16.01 13.03
N THR A 428 -10.82 -16.08 13.06
CA THR A 428 -9.98 -15.23 13.91
C THR A 428 -10.15 -13.75 13.58
N LEU A 429 -10.18 -13.38 12.29
CA LEU A 429 -10.40 -11.99 11.87
C LEU A 429 -11.69 -11.42 12.46
N PHE A 430 -12.81 -12.14 12.34
CA PHE A 430 -14.09 -11.67 12.88
C PHE A 430 -14.14 -11.68 14.40
N ASP A 431 -13.56 -12.69 15.06
CA ASP A 431 -13.48 -12.74 16.52
C ASP A 431 -12.70 -11.56 17.10
N ASN A 432 -11.56 -11.22 16.48
CA ASN A 432 -10.69 -10.14 16.92
C ASN A 432 -11.25 -8.74 16.64
N THR A 433 -12.11 -8.61 15.64
CA THR A 433 -12.69 -7.32 15.21
C THR A 433 -14.10 -7.08 15.76
N ARG A 434 -14.75 -8.11 16.32
CA ARG A 434 -16.14 -8.06 16.80
C ARG A 434 -16.49 -6.84 17.63
N THR A 435 -15.71 -6.55 18.68
CA THR A 435 -15.97 -5.42 19.58
C THR A 435 -15.70 -4.08 18.91
N ALA A 436 -14.76 -4.02 17.96
CA ALA A 436 -14.36 -2.77 17.33
C ALA A 436 -15.33 -2.29 16.23
N PHE A 437 -16.08 -3.21 15.61
CA PHE A 437 -17.03 -2.94 14.54
C PHE A 437 -18.49 -3.10 14.95
N GLU A 438 -18.75 -3.69 16.12
CA GLU A 438 -20.10 -3.87 16.68
C GLU A 438 -21.06 -4.48 15.66
N PHE A 439 -20.66 -5.60 15.03
CA PHE A 439 -21.49 -6.29 14.06
C PHE A 439 -22.86 -6.62 14.64
N ALA A 440 -23.92 -6.30 13.89
CA ALA A 440 -25.30 -6.43 14.34
C ALA A 440 -26.18 -7.09 13.26
N GLU A 441 -27.25 -7.74 13.71
CA GLU A 441 -28.27 -8.32 12.83
C GLU A 441 -29.03 -7.26 12.02
N THR A 442 -28.99 -6.00 12.46
CA THR A 442 -29.56 -4.86 11.72
C THR A 442 -28.66 -4.34 10.61
N ASP A 443 -27.47 -4.93 10.42
CA ASP A 443 -26.56 -4.48 9.39
C ASP A 443 -26.97 -4.90 8.00
N VAL A 444 -26.83 -3.96 7.06
CA VAL A 444 -26.94 -4.20 5.63
C VAL A 444 -25.58 -3.93 5.00
N TRP A 445 -25.00 -4.98 4.44
CA TRP A 445 -23.70 -4.99 3.77
C TRP A 445 -23.88 -5.08 2.27
N THR A 446 -22.85 -4.67 1.53
CA THR A 446 -22.75 -4.92 0.09
C THR A 446 -21.65 -5.94 -0.17
N LEU A 447 -21.92 -6.90 -1.06
CA LEU A 447 -20.89 -7.69 -1.73
C LEU A 447 -20.54 -6.93 -3.01
N PHE A 448 -19.61 -5.97 -2.88
CA PHE A 448 -19.23 -5.06 -3.95
C PHE A 448 -17.98 -5.56 -4.68
N HIS A 449 -17.02 -6.10 -3.93
CA HIS A 449 -15.76 -6.56 -4.50
C HIS A 449 -15.91 -7.95 -5.12
N SER A 450 -15.14 -8.22 -6.17
CA SER A 450 -15.08 -9.52 -6.83
C SER A 450 -14.81 -10.64 -5.81
N ALA A 451 -15.53 -11.76 -5.93
CA ALA A 451 -15.31 -12.93 -5.08
C ALA A 451 -13.89 -13.53 -5.23
N ALA A 452 -13.21 -13.20 -6.33
CA ALA A 452 -11.80 -13.55 -6.56
C ALA A 452 -10.81 -12.64 -5.80
N PHE A 453 -11.30 -11.64 -5.06
CA PHE A 453 -10.51 -10.74 -4.22
C PHE A 453 -10.90 -10.92 -2.74
N ASP A 454 -9.91 -10.94 -1.84
CA ASP A 454 -10.14 -11.31 -0.44
C ASP A 454 -10.89 -10.24 0.38
N PHE A 455 -11.02 -9.01 -0.13
CA PHE A 455 -11.87 -8.00 0.50
C PHE A 455 -13.35 -8.44 0.54
N SER A 456 -13.80 -9.20 -0.45
CA SER A 456 -15.16 -9.77 -0.51
C SER A 456 -15.44 -10.77 0.63
N VAL A 457 -14.40 -11.36 1.23
CA VAL A 457 -14.52 -12.27 2.39
C VAL A 457 -14.96 -11.49 3.63
N TRP A 458 -14.49 -10.25 3.78
CA TRP A 458 -14.92 -9.36 4.85
C TRP A 458 -16.38 -8.97 4.70
N GLU A 459 -16.80 -8.64 3.47
CA GLU A 459 -18.18 -8.30 3.13
C GLU A 459 -19.14 -9.46 3.39
N LEU A 460 -18.82 -10.63 2.82
CA LEU A 460 -19.63 -11.84 2.89
C LEU A 460 -19.89 -12.27 4.34
N TRP A 461 -18.82 -12.40 5.12
CA TRP A 461 -18.92 -12.94 6.48
C TRP A 461 -19.23 -11.88 7.53
N GLY A 462 -18.96 -10.60 7.24
CA GLY A 462 -19.39 -9.47 8.08
C GLY A 462 -20.90 -9.48 8.28
N ALA A 463 -21.65 -9.73 7.21
CA ALA A 463 -23.10 -9.92 7.27
C ALA A 463 -23.49 -11.30 7.84
N LEU A 464 -23.09 -12.39 7.16
CA LEU A 464 -23.71 -13.70 7.35
C LEU A 464 -23.37 -14.38 8.68
N LEU A 465 -22.26 -14.00 9.34
CA LEU A 465 -21.95 -14.52 10.68
C LEU A 465 -22.72 -13.82 11.80
N HIS A 466 -23.32 -12.67 11.52
CA HIS A 466 -23.90 -11.80 12.55
C HIS A 466 -25.39 -11.54 12.38
N GLY A 467 -26.04 -12.19 11.40
CA GLY A 467 -27.47 -12.05 11.15
C GLY A 467 -27.85 -10.89 10.24
N GLY A 468 -26.85 -10.16 9.72
CA GLY A 468 -27.09 -9.05 8.79
C GLY A 468 -27.53 -9.52 7.40
N ARG A 469 -27.95 -8.56 6.58
CA ARG A 469 -28.34 -8.77 5.18
C ARG A 469 -27.20 -8.42 4.25
N LEU A 470 -26.87 -9.30 3.30
CA LEU A 470 -25.89 -9.06 2.25
C LEU A 470 -26.60 -8.72 0.93
N VAL A 471 -26.28 -7.56 0.35
CA VAL A 471 -26.78 -7.13 -0.95
C VAL A 471 -25.71 -7.39 -1.99
N VAL A 472 -25.99 -8.25 -2.97
CA VAL A 472 -25.08 -8.53 -4.08
C VAL A 472 -25.17 -7.39 -5.09
N VAL A 473 -24.02 -6.77 -5.39
CA VAL A 473 -23.94 -5.68 -6.36
C VAL A 473 -23.50 -6.28 -7.70
N ASP A 474 -24.32 -6.10 -8.74
CA ASP A 474 -23.97 -6.56 -10.09
C ASP A 474 -22.83 -5.73 -10.69
N THR A 475 -22.19 -6.26 -11.72
CA THR A 475 -21.00 -5.65 -12.33
C THR A 475 -21.25 -4.30 -12.98
N VAL A 476 -22.48 -4.05 -13.47
CA VAL A 476 -22.83 -2.77 -14.10
C VAL A 476 -22.98 -1.71 -13.01
N THR A 477 -23.78 -1.99 -11.99
CA THR A 477 -23.99 -1.07 -10.86
C THR A 477 -22.68 -0.78 -10.14
N ALA A 478 -21.82 -1.77 -9.91
CA ALA A 478 -20.53 -1.58 -9.23
C ALA A 478 -19.58 -0.63 -9.99
N ARG A 479 -19.78 -0.45 -11.29
CA ARG A 479 -19.02 0.47 -12.16
C ARG A 479 -19.74 1.78 -12.43
N SER A 480 -20.89 2.03 -11.81
CA SER A 480 -21.66 3.26 -11.98
C SER A 480 -21.89 3.92 -10.62
N PRO A 481 -21.10 4.94 -10.24
CA PRO A 481 -21.22 5.66 -8.98
C PRO A 481 -22.63 6.15 -8.69
N ASP A 482 -23.37 6.63 -9.68
CA ASP A 482 -24.74 7.13 -9.53
C ASP A 482 -25.73 5.99 -9.26
N GLU A 483 -25.66 4.89 -10.03
CA GLU A 483 -26.51 3.72 -9.80
C GLU A 483 -26.20 3.06 -8.46
N PHE A 484 -24.91 2.99 -8.10
CA PHE A 484 -24.47 2.46 -6.82
C PHE A 484 -24.95 3.32 -5.66
N LEU A 485 -24.85 4.66 -5.76
CA LEU A 485 -25.41 5.57 -4.77
C LEU A 485 -26.91 5.35 -4.58
N GLY A 486 -27.65 5.19 -5.68
CA GLY A 486 -29.08 4.85 -5.66
C GLY A 486 -29.36 3.52 -4.96
N LEU A 487 -28.52 2.50 -5.18
CA LEU A 487 -28.59 1.22 -4.48
C LEU A 487 -28.34 1.38 -2.98
N LEU A 488 -27.33 2.14 -2.57
CA LEU A 488 -27.02 2.38 -1.15
C LEU A 488 -28.21 2.99 -0.40
N GLY A 489 -28.87 3.97 -1.02
CA GLY A 489 -30.07 4.62 -0.46
C GLY A 489 -31.28 3.68 -0.41
N ARG A 490 -31.59 2.99 -1.52
CA ARG A 490 -32.72 2.06 -1.62
C ARG A 490 -32.63 0.91 -0.63
N GLU A 491 -31.45 0.29 -0.53
CA GLU A 491 -31.24 -0.87 0.34
C GLU A 491 -30.89 -0.49 1.78
N ARG A 492 -30.76 0.80 2.07
CA ARG A 492 -30.38 1.35 3.39
C ARG A 492 -29.11 0.71 3.92
N VAL A 493 -28.06 0.68 3.10
CA VAL A 493 -26.77 0.08 3.44
C VAL A 493 -26.18 0.75 4.69
N THR A 494 -25.75 -0.05 5.66
CA THR A 494 -25.21 0.43 6.95
C THR A 494 -23.69 0.30 7.01
N VAL A 495 -23.12 -0.73 6.38
CA VAL A 495 -21.67 -0.94 6.32
C VAL A 495 -21.21 -1.04 4.87
N LEU A 496 -20.27 -0.17 4.52
CA LEU A 496 -19.72 -0.07 3.17
C LEU A 496 -18.21 -0.29 3.23
N CYS A 497 -17.68 -1.10 2.32
CA CYS A 497 -16.25 -1.31 2.12
C CYS A 497 -15.86 -0.74 0.75
N GLN A 498 -14.83 0.10 0.70
CA GLN A 498 -14.40 0.76 -0.54
C GLN A 498 -12.89 0.96 -0.58
N THR A 499 -12.33 1.01 -1.78
CA THR A 499 -11.01 1.60 -1.98
C THR A 499 -11.11 3.13 -1.90
N PRO A 500 -10.05 3.83 -1.47
CA PRO A 500 -10.01 5.29 -1.52
C PRO A 500 -10.43 5.89 -2.87
N THR A 501 -9.95 5.30 -3.97
CA THR A 501 -10.28 5.77 -5.33
C THR A 501 -11.76 5.61 -5.67
N ALA A 502 -12.34 4.43 -5.44
CA ALA A 502 -13.75 4.17 -5.74
C ALA A 502 -14.67 5.04 -4.85
N PHE A 503 -14.29 5.24 -3.59
CA PHE A 503 -15.03 6.14 -2.70
C PHE A 503 -15.00 7.60 -3.17
N ALA A 504 -13.87 8.09 -3.72
CA ALA A 504 -13.80 9.46 -4.22
C ALA A 504 -14.83 9.72 -5.33
N GLN A 505 -15.08 8.74 -6.19
CA GLN A 505 -16.10 8.82 -7.25
C GLN A 505 -17.51 8.79 -6.67
N LEU A 506 -17.78 7.87 -5.74
CA LEU A 506 -19.06 7.81 -5.04
C LEU A 506 -19.35 9.12 -4.29
N ALA A 507 -18.35 9.68 -3.62
CA ALA A 507 -18.44 10.95 -2.91
C ALA A 507 -18.63 12.15 -3.87
N ALA A 508 -18.26 12.03 -5.14
CA ALA A 508 -18.53 13.02 -6.18
C ALA A 508 -19.97 12.91 -6.70
N ALA A 509 -20.43 11.68 -6.99
CA ALA A 509 -21.83 11.40 -7.33
C ALA A 509 -22.79 11.93 -6.24
N GLU A 510 -22.49 11.67 -4.97
CA GLU A 510 -23.28 12.16 -3.83
C GLU A 510 -23.34 13.69 -3.73
N ARG A 511 -22.27 14.40 -4.13
CA ARG A 511 -22.31 15.87 -4.18
C ARG A 511 -23.30 16.38 -5.22
N ASN A 512 -23.38 15.70 -6.36
CA ASN A 512 -24.24 16.09 -7.46
C ASN A 512 -25.70 15.71 -7.17
N GLN A 513 -25.91 14.55 -6.53
CA GLN A 513 -27.21 14.02 -6.16
C GLN A 513 -27.24 13.60 -4.68
N PRO A 514 -27.48 14.57 -3.75
CA PRO A 514 -27.55 14.27 -2.33
C PRO A 514 -28.58 13.18 -2.02
N THR A 515 -28.12 12.12 -1.37
CA THR A 515 -28.91 10.92 -1.07
C THR A 515 -28.91 10.67 0.44
N ASP A 516 -30.06 10.30 1.01
CA ASP A 516 -30.14 9.94 2.43
C ASP A 516 -29.52 8.54 2.64
N LEU A 517 -28.31 8.51 3.22
CA LEU A 517 -27.54 7.28 3.42
C LEU A 517 -27.67 6.78 4.87
N ALA A 518 -27.97 5.49 5.03
CA ALA A 518 -28.08 4.83 6.35
C ALA A 518 -26.72 4.34 6.91
N LEU A 519 -25.61 4.81 6.34
CA LEU A 519 -24.27 4.34 6.67
C LEU A 519 -23.95 4.62 8.14
N ARG A 520 -23.57 3.56 8.88
CA ARG A 520 -22.97 3.64 10.21
C ARG A 520 -21.46 3.40 10.20
N CYS A 521 -20.93 2.72 9.19
CA CYS A 521 -19.51 2.42 9.08
C CYS A 521 -19.07 2.41 7.61
N LEU A 522 -17.91 3.00 7.35
CA LEU A 522 -17.23 2.97 6.06
C LEU A 522 -15.78 2.52 6.27
N VAL A 523 -15.44 1.40 5.63
CA VAL A 523 -14.13 0.76 5.71
C VAL A 523 -13.35 1.03 4.43
N PHE A 524 -12.20 1.66 4.58
CA PHE A 524 -11.23 1.87 3.51
C PHE A 524 -10.15 0.79 3.55
N GLY A 525 -9.73 0.31 2.39
CA GLY A 525 -8.61 -0.63 2.27
C GLY A 525 -8.15 -0.82 0.83
N GLY A 526 -7.08 -1.57 0.66
CA GLY A 526 -6.52 -1.92 -0.66
C GLY A 526 -5.58 -0.87 -1.28
N GLU A 527 -5.66 0.40 -0.87
CA GLU A 527 -4.78 1.48 -1.33
C GLU A 527 -4.35 2.40 -0.18
N ALA A 528 -3.30 3.20 -0.42
CA ALA A 528 -2.93 4.27 0.49
C ALA A 528 -4.06 5.32 0.56
N LEU A 529 -4.43 5.72 1.78
CA LEU A 529 -5.50 6.69 1.99
C LEU A 529 -4.92 8.07 2.29
N GLU A 530 -5.19 9.01 1.39
CA GLU A 530 -4.93 10.43 1.62
C GLU A 530 -6.11 11.09 2.34
N HIS A 531 -5.90 11.45 3.60
CA HIS A 531 -6.97 12.00 4.46
C HIS A 531 -7.55 13.30 3.92
N GLY A 532 -6.77 14.09 3.17
CA GLY A 532 -7.20 15.35 2.57
C GLY A 532 -8.45 15.18 1.68
N HIS A 533 -8.53 14.08 0.93
CA HIS A 533 -9.65 13.81 0.01
C HIS A 533 -10.97 13.51 0.74
N LEU A 534 -10.92 13.18 2.03
CA LEU A 534 -12.11 12.88 2.83
C LEU A 534 -12.68 14.11 3.56
N VAL A 535 -11.91 15.19 3.70
CA VAL A 535 -12.29 16.35 4.55
C VAL A 535 -13.62 16.96 4.11
N ASP A 536 -13.80 17.20 2.81
CA ASP A 536 -15.03 17.82 2.29
C ASP A 536 -16.26 16.95 2.49
N TRP A 537 -16.13 15.64 2.23
CA TRP A 537 -17.21 14.68 2.44
C TRP A 537 -17.58 14.61 3.92
N LEU A 538 -16.57 14.54 4.79
CA LEU A 538 -16.73 14.57 6.23
C LEU A 538 -17.53 15.81 6.63
N VAL A 539 -17.09 17.03 6.28
CA VAL A 539 -17.74 18.29 6.68
C VAL A 539 -19.25 18.29 6.37
N ARG A 540 -19.66 17.79 5.20
CA ARG A 540 -21.08 17.73 4.82
C ARG A 540 -21.95 16.80 5.68
N HIS A 541 -21.36 15.77 6.29
CA HIS A 541 -22.09 14.71 7.01
C HIS A 541 -22.05 14.83 8.54
N GLN A 542 -21.58 15.96 9.10
CA GLN A 542 -21.57 16.19 10.55
C GLN A 542 -22.96 16.68 11.03
N PRO A 543 -23.58 16.10 12.10
CA PRO A 543 -23.05 15.17 13.11
C PRO A 543 -23.52 13.70 12.99
N THR A 544 -24.24 13.29 11.94
CA THR A 544 -24.84 11.95 11.78
C THR A 544 -23.87 10.86 11.31
N ARG A 545 -22.55 11.12 11.35
CA ARG A 545 -21.53 10.42 10.56
C ARG A 545 -21.43 8.91 10.80
N PRO A 546 -21.20 8.10 9.74
CA PRO A 546 -20.63 6.77 9.91
C PRO A 546 -19.22 6.84 10.51
N GLN A 547 -18.84 5.79 11.24
CA GLN A 547 -17.46 5.55 11.64
C GLN A 547 -16.63 5.27 10.38
N LEU A 548 -15.69 6.16 10.08
CA LEU A 548 -14.70 5.95 9.03
C LEU A 548 -13.51 5.17 9.59
N VAL A 549 -13.08 4.13 8.88
CA VAL A 549 -11.96 3.28 9.32
C VAL A 549 -11.05 2.99 8.14
N ASN A 550 -9.77 3.39 8.25
CA ASN A 550 -8.73 2.92 7.34
C ASN A 550 -8.17 1.59 7.85
N MET A 551 -8.16 0.57 7.00
CA MET A 551 -7.61 -0.75 7.31
C MET A 551 -6.57 -1.13 6.28
N TYR A 552 -5.48 -1.72 6.75
CA TYR A 552 -4.47 -2.31 5.89
C TYR A 552 -4.41 -3.81 6.14
N GLY A 553 -4.18 -4.56 5.07
CA GLY A 553 -3.83 -5.96 5.11
C GLY A 553 -3.56 -6.47 3.70
N ILE A 554 -3.08 -7.69 3.63
CA ILE A 554 -2.78 -8.38 2.38
C ILE A 554 -3.32 -9.81 2.45
N THR A 555 -3.53 -10.42 1.29
CA THR A 555 -4.14 -11.75 1.17
C THR A 555 -3.43 -12.80 2.03
N GLU A 556 -2.10 -12.79 2.11
CA GLU A 556 -1.33 -13.75 2.91
C GLU A 556 -1.53 -13.63 4.43
N THR A 557 -2.18 -12.55 4.87
CA THR A 557 -2.50 -12.25 6.28
C THR A 557 -4.01 -12.18 6.55
N THR A 558 -4.82 -12.64 5.59
CA THR A 558 -6.29 -12.69 5.66
C THR A 558 -6.93 -11.31 5.82
N VAL A 559 -7.10 -10.62 4.69
CA VAL A 559 -7.85 -9.36 4.53
C VAL A 559 -7.28 -8.16 5.29
N HIS A 560 -7.39 -8.12 6.62
CA HIS A 560 -7.08 -6.94 7.42
C HIS A 560 -6.18 -7.28 8.62
N VAL A 561 -5.10 -6.51 8.74
CA VAL A 561 -4.05 -6.62 9.76
C VAL A 561 -4.07 -5.44 10.71
N THR A 562 -4.33 -4.23 10.22
CA THR A 562 -4.33 -3.02 11.04
C THR A 562 -5.62 -2.25 10.91
N ARG A 563 -5.91 -1.43 11.93
CA ARG A 563 -7.10 -0.59 12.02
C ARG A 563 -6.74 0.82 12.47
N HIS A 564 -7.22 1.82 11.72
CA HIS A 564 -7.11 3.24 12.04
C HIS A 564 -8.47 3.94 11.93
N PRO A 565 -9.15 4.22 13.04
CA PRO A 565 -10.37 5.04 13.04
C PRO A 565 -10.06 6.49 12.65
N LEU A 566 -10.79 7.02 11.68
CA LEU A 566 -10.65 8.40 11.22
C LEU A 566 -11.65 9.26 12.00
N GLY A 567 -11.16 10.01 12.99
CA GLY A 567 -12.01 10.79 13.90
C GLY A 567 -11.70 12.28 13.98
N ASP A 568 -10.54 12.72 13.50
CA ASP A 568 -10.12 14.13 13.54
C ASP A 568 -10.20 14.74 12.14
N THR A 569 -10.69 15.98 12.02
CA THR A 569 -10.72 16.72 10.75
C THR A 569 -9.36 17.29 10.38
N ARG A 570 -8.37 17.20 11.29
CA ARG A 570 -6.99 17.56 11.00
C ARG A 570 -6.37 16.51 10.07
N PRO A 571 -5.86 16.91 8.89
CA PRO A 571 -5.20 15.98 7.99
C PRO A 571 -4.04 15.30 8.71
N ALA A 572 -4.07 13.97 8.80
CA ALA A 572 -2.86 13.23 9.10
C ALA A 572 -1.88 13.48 7.95
N ALA A 573 -0.64 13.85 8.26
CA ALA A 573 0.33 14.25 7.24
C ALA A 573 0.75 13.09 6.29
N ARG A 574 0.36 11.84 6.57
CA ARG A 574 0.84 10.60 5.94
C ARG A 574 -0.24 9.49 5.97
N SER A 575 -0.04 8.43 5.18
CA SER A 575 -0.88 7.22 5.12
C SER A 575 -0.74 6.35 6.39
N VAL A 576 -1.31 6.83 7.50
CA VAL A 576 -1.36 6.11 8.78
C VAL A 576 -2.36 4.95 8.66
N ILE A 577 -1.88 3.74 8.91
CA ILE A 577 -2.66 2.49 8.86
C ILE A 577 -3.03 1.98 10.26
N GLY A 578 -2.63 2.69 11.30
CA GLY A 578 -3.11 2.51 12.66
C GLY A 578 -2.33 1.47 13.45
N ARG A 579 -3.03 0.64 14.23
CA ARG A 579 -2.40 -0.44 15.02
C ARG A 579 -2.88 -1.80 14.55
N ALA A 580 -2.12 -2.84 14.91
CA ALA A 580 -2.53 -4.22 14.69
C ALA A 580 -3.97 -4.45 15.23
N VAL A 581 -4.78 -5.16 14.45
CA VAL A 581 -6.04 -5.75 14.92
C VAL A 581 -5.71 -6.65 16.13
N PRO A 582 -6.55 -6.65 17.19
CA PRO A 582 -6.33 -7.48 18.37
C PRO A 582 -5.94 -8.93 18.03
N GLY A 583 -5.02 -9.52 18.79
CA GLY A 583 -4.58 -10.91 18.56
C GLY A 583 -3.57 -11.11 17.44
N LEU A 584 -3.30 -10.08 16.63
CA LEU A 584 -2.15 -10.04 15.74
C LEU A 584 -0.97 -9.34 16.37
N ARG A 585 0.22 -9.70 15.88
CA ARG A 585 1.45 -8.98 16.16
C ARG A 585 2.00 -8.44 14.86
N VAL A 586 2.23 -7.13 14.82
CA VAL A 586 2.94 -6.48 13.73
C VAL A 586 4.31 -6.08 14.24
N TYR A 587 5.33 -6.37 13.45
CA TYR A 587 6.70 -5.96 13.69
C TYR A 587 7.17 -5.08 12.54
N VAL A 588 8.03 -4.11 12.83
CA VAL A 588 8.80 -3.38 11.84
C VAL A 588 10.26 -3.73 12.10
N LEU A 589 10.86 -4.46 11.16
CA LEU A 589 12.16 -5.09 11.35
C LEU A 589 13.17 -4.61 10.30
N ASP A 590 14.44 -4.61 10.69
CA ASP A 590 15.56 -4.42 9.76
C ASP A 590 15.81 -5.70 8.95
N ARG A 591 16.77 -5.64 8.02
CA ARG A 591 17.14 -6.75 7.13
C ARG A 591 17.72 -7.96 7.87
N ARG A 592 18.04 -7.82 9.16
CA ARG A 592 18.55 -8.87 10.06
C ARG A 592 17.49 -9.35 11.05
N LEU A 593 16.23 -8.94 10.87
CA LEU A 593 15.08 -9.28 11.73
C LEU A 593 15.13 -8.66 13.13
N HIS A 594 15.87 -7.57 13.33
CA HIS A 594 15.81 -6.81 14.59
C HIS A 594 14.73 -5.73 14.53
N PRO A 595 13.97 -5.49 15.62
CA PRO A 595 13.04 -4.37 15.68
C PRO A 595 13.75 -3.04 15.46
N VAL A 596 13.22 -2.21 14.57
CA VAL A 596 13.74 -0.86 14.34
C VAL A 596 13.18 0.13 15.37
N PRO A 597 13.94 1.17 15.75
CA PRO A 597 13.43 2.23 16.64
C PRO A 597 12.22 2.97 16.06
N THR A 598 11.44 3.59 16.94
CA THR A 598 10.39 4.54 16.53
C THR A 598 10.95 5.60 15.58
N GLY A 599 10.21 5.90 14.50
CA GLY A 599 10.59 6.85 13.47
C GLY A 599 11.53 6.30 12.39
N VAL A 600 12.16 5.13 12.61
CA VAL A 600 13.04 4.46 11.66
C VAL A 600 12.21 3.55 10.73
N THR A 601 12.53 3.59 9.45
CA THR A 601 11.91 2.74 8.44
C THR A 601 12.42 1.30 8.56
N GLY A 602 11.53 0.34 8.46
CA GLY A 602 11.87 -1.07 8.29
C GLY A 602 10.81 -1.81 7.49
N GLU A 603 11.02 -3.10 7.27
CA GLU A 603 10.04 -3.95 6.61
C GLU A 603 9.02 -4.49 7.62
N MET A 604 7.75 -4.53 7.22
CA MET A 604 6.66 -4.99 8.07
C MET A 604 6.53 -6.52 8.04
N TYR A 605 6.33 -7.10 9.21
CA TYR A 605 6.07 -8.52 9.42
C TYR A 605 4.83 -8.71 10.25
N VAL A 606 4.04 -9.73 9.92
CA VAL A 606 2.75 -10.01 10.60
C VAL A 606 2.77 -11.42 11.14
N ALA A 607 2.47 -11.57 12.42
CA ALA A 607 2.32 -12.86 13.09
C ALA A 607 0.93 -12.97 13.75
N GLY A 608 0.47 -14.20 13.94
CA GLY A 608 -0.80 -14.51 14.58
C GLY A 608 -1.66 -15.45 13.73
N ASN A 609 -2.85 -15.77 14.24
CA ASN A 609 -3.71 -16.80 13.65
C ASN A 609 -4.40 -16.39 12.34
N GLN A 610 -4.23 -15.15 11.88
CA GLN A 610 -4.64 -14.73 10.53
C GLN A 610 -3.55 -14.92 9.47
N VAL A 611 -2.32 -15.29 9.86
CA VAL A 611 -1.29 -15.67 8.89
C VAL A 611 -1.72 -16.96 8.19
N THR A 612 -1.82 -16.89 6.87
CA THR A 612 -2.34 -17.97 6.03
C THR A 612 -1.43 -19.19 6.01
N ARG A 613 -1.91 -20.31 5.46
CA ARG A 613 -1.15 -21.58 5.46
C ARG A 613 0.13 -21.46 4.64
N GLY A 614 0.08 -20.76 3.52
CA GLY A 614 1.15 -20.63 2.53
C GLY A 614 0.59 -20.48 1.11
N TYR A 615 1.46 -20.67 0.13
CA TYR A 615 1.09 -20.71 -1.29
C TYR A 615 0.81 -22.14 -1.75
N LEU A 616 -0.30 -22.33 -2.48
CA LEU A 616 -0.74 -23.61 -3.01
C LEU A 616 0.34 -24.21 -3.91
N HIS A 617 0.75 -25.46 -3.65
CA HIS A 617 1.78 -26.19 -4.40
C HIS A 617 3.12 -25.43 -4.61
N ARG A 618 3.47 -24.50 -3.71
CA ARG A 618 4.67 -23.65 -3.82
C ARG A 618 5.44 -23.56 -2.48
N SER A 619 5.88 -24.71 -1.96
CA SER A 619 6.63 -24.77 -0.70
C SER A 619 7.93 -23.95 -0.71
N GLY A 620 8.67 -23.97 -1.83
CA GLY A 620 9.89 -23.18 -2.01
C GLY A 620 9.66 -21.66 -1.92
N LEU A 621 8.55 -21.15 -2.49
CA LEU A 621 8.19 -19.74 -2.31
C LEU A 621 7.69 -19.47 -0.89
N THR A 622 6.88 -20.37 -0.34
CA THR A 622 6.30 -20.25 1.00
C THR A 622 7.38 -20.05 2.07
N VAL A 623 8.45 -20.86 2.08
CA VAL A 623 9.50 -20.75 3.11
C VAL A 623 10.28 -19.43 3.07
N THR A 624 10.28 -18.73 1.93
CA THR A 624 10.97 -17.42 1.80
C THR A 624 10.15 -16.25 2.35
N ARG A 625 8.82 -16.41 2.47
CA ARG A 625 7.90 -15.35 2.92
C ARG A 625 7.27 -15.65 4.29
N TYR A 626 7.04 -16.91 4.62
CA TYR A 626 6.50 -17.37 5.89
C TYR A 626 7.65 -17.87 6.76
N VAL A 627 8.25 -16.95 7.52
CA VAL A 627 9.46 -17.18 8.32
C VAL A 627 9.13 -17.42 9.80
N ALA A 628 10.10 -17.88 10.58
CA ALA A 628 9.89 -18.10 12.02
C ALA A 628 9.68 -16.78 12.76
N ASP A 629 8.70 -16.73 13.67
CA ASP A 629 8.50 -15.61 14.58
C ASP A 629 9.49 -15.73 15.75
N PRO A 630 10.51 -14.85 15.87
CA PRO A 630 11.54 -14.96 16.92
C PRO A 630 10.99 -14.68 18.34
N ALA A 631 9.85 -13.99 18.44
CA ALA A 631 9.18 -13.71 19.71
C ALA A 631 8.12 -14.77 20.07
N GLY A 632 7.73 -15.61 19.11
CA GLY A 632 6.72 -16.66 19.29
C GLY A 632 7.31 -17.96 19.82
N ARG A 633 6.55 -18.70 20.64
CA ARG A 633 6.86 -20.09 21.02
C ARG A 633 6.63 -21.06 19.84
N GLY A 634 7.39 -20.92 18.75
CA GLY A 634 7.28 -21.75 17.54
C GLY A 634 6.23 -21.28 16.51
N GLY A 635 5.85 -20.01 16.53
CA GLY A 635 4.93 -19.41 15.55
C GLY A 635 5.60 -19.04 14.22
N ARG A 636 4.79 -18.70 13.21
CA ARG A 636 5.25 -18.14 11.93
C ARG A 636 4.85 -16.68 11.82
N MET A 637 5.69 -15.89 11.16
CA MET A 637 5.39 -14.55 10.70
C MET A 637 5.47 -14.47 9.18
N TYR A 638 4.63 -13.62 8.58
CA TYR A 638 4.65 -13.34 7.16
C TYR A 638 5.42 -12.05 6.88
N ARG A 639 6.37 -12.11 5.95
CA ARG A 639 7.17 -10.98 5.44
C ARG A 639 6.41 -10.27 4.33
N THR A 640 5.87 -9.08 4.60
CA THR A 640 4.91 -8.42 3.69
C THR A 640 5.54 -7.86 2.41
N GLY A 641 6.83 -7.48 2.46
CA GLY A 641 7.48 -6.66 1.44
C GLY A 641 7.16 -5.17 1.55
N ASP A 642 6.37 -4.76 2.54
CA ASP A 642 5.95 -3.37 2.74
C ASP A 642 6.86 -2.65 3.73
N LEU A 643 7.21 -1.40 3.42
CA LEU A 643 7.98 -0.53 4.29
C LEU A 643 7.04 0.26 5.19
N ALA A 644 7.38 0.29 6.47
CA ALA A 644 6.63 1.02 7.47
C ALA A 644 7.55 1.59 8.53
N ARG A 645 7.00 2.47 9.37
CA ARG A 645 7.65 2.90 10.61
C ARG A 645 6.62 3.14 11.69
N TRP A 646 7.05 2.99 12.94
CA TRP A 646 6.25 3.37 14.09
C TRP A 646 6.34 4.87 14.36
N THR A 647 5.21 5.48 14.68
CA THR A 647 5.15 6.84 15.24
C THR A 647 5.36 6.83 16.75
N ALA A 648 5.65 8.00 17.34
CA ALA A 648 5.74 8.15 18.80
C ALA A 648 4.45 7.76 19.54
N GLN A 649 3.30 7.83 18.85
CA GLN A 649 1.99 7.43 19.38
C GLN A 649 1.71 5.93 19.18
N GLY A 650 2.70 5.15 18.73
CA GLY A 650 2.55 3.73 18.43
C GLY A 650 1.54 3.48 17.32
N GLN A 651 1.48 4.35 16.30
CA GLN A 651 0.74 4.08 15.06
C GLN A 651 1.72 3.64 13.99
N LEU A 652 1.27 2.78 13.08
CA LEU A 652 2.01 2.40 11.88
C LEU A 652 1.74 3.39 10.76
N GLU A 653 2.82 3.88 10.18
CA GLU A 653 2.82 4.66 8.96
C GLU A 653 3.29 3.78 7.81
N PHE A 654 2.48 3.66 6.77
CA PHE A 654 2.84 2.94 5.54
C PHE A 654 3.66 3.85 4.63
N LEU A 655 4.82 3.37 4.18
CA LEU A 655 5.80 4.13 3.38
C LEU A 655 5.95 3.61 1.95
N GLY A 656 5.09 2.69 1.53
CA GLY A 656 5.17 2.02 0.24
C GLY A 656 5.84 0.66 0.32
N ARG A 657 6.33 0.18 -0.83
CA ARG A 657 6.87 -1.17 -0.97
C ARG A 657 8.39 -1.16 -1.08
N SER A 658 9.01 -2.19 -0.51
CA SER A 658 10.44 -2.46 -0.67
C SER A 658 10.76 -3.14 -2.01
N ASP A 659 9.77 -3.81 -2.59
CA ASP A 659 9.85 -4.47 -3.89
C ASP A 659 9.21 -3.61 -4.99
N ALA A 660 9.29 -4.08 -6.23
CA ALA A 660 8.76 -3.35 -7.40
C ALA A 660 7.24 -3.46 -7.54
N GLN A 661 6.52 -4.11 -6.62
CA GLN A 661 5.07 -4.26 -6.75
C GLN A 661 4.36 -2.93 -6.56
N VAL A 662 3.21 -2.80 -7.19
CA VAL A 662 2.40 -1.57 -7.16
C VAL A 662 0.98 -1.93 -6.72
N GLN A 663 0.35 -1.04 -5.96
CA GLN A 663 -1.08 -1.11 -5.67
C GLN A 663 -1.78 -0.16 -6.63
N LEU A 664 -2.84 -0.64 -7.30
CA LEU A 664 -3.66 0.17 -8.20
C LEU A 664 -5.11 -0.32 -8.11
N HIS A 665 -6.04 0.58 -7.80
CA HIS A 665 -7.48 0.31 -7.65
C HIS A 665 -7.79 -0.81 -6.64
N GLY A 666 -7.01 -0.88 -5.56
CA GLY A 666 -7.10 -1.94 -4.55
C GLY A 666 -6.47 -3.28 -4.93
N TYR A 667 -5.97 -3.42 -6.16
CA TYR A 667 -5.31 -4.63 -6.63
C TYR A 667 -3.81 -4.56 -6.39
N ARG A 668 -3.26 -5.67 -5.91
CA ARG A 668 -1.82 -5.89 -5.86
C ARG A 668 -1.35 -6.37 -7.22
N ILE A 669 -0.63 -5.50 -7.93
CA ILE A 669 -0.10 -5.77 -9.26
C ILE A 669 1.41 -5.99 -9.16
N GLU A 670 1.88 -7.09 -9.75
CA GLU A 670 3.29 -7.37 -9.92
C GLU A 670 3.70 -6.92 -11.33
N PRO A 671 4.51 -5.85 -11.47
CA PRO A 671 4.98 -5.41 -12.79
C PRO A 671 5.62 -6.52 -13.60
N GLY A 672 6.32 -7.45 -12.95
CA GLY A 672 6.94 -8.60 -13.62
C GLY A 672 5.95 -9.47 -14.41
N GLU A 673 4.69 -9.61 -13.98
CA GLU A 673 3.66 -10.36 -14.73
C GLU A 673 3.23 -9.63 -16.00
N VAL A 674 3.10 -8.32 -15.91
CA VAL A 674 2.76 -7.45 -17.03
C VAL A 674 3.96 -7.37 -18.00
N GLU A 675 5.15 -7.11 -17.49
CA GLU A 675 6.43 -7.08 -18.21
C GLU A 675 6.66 -8.40 -18.98
N ALA A 676 6.51 -9.54 -18.31
CA ALA A 676 6.66 -10.85 -18.94
C ALA A 676 5.61 -11.09 -20.03
N THR A 677 4.39 -10.61 -19.85
CA THR A 677 3.35 -10.71 -20.89
C THR A 677 3.68 -9.83 -22.09
N LEU A 678 4.07 -8.58 -21.87
CA LEU A 678 4.45 -7.68 -22.97
C LEU A 678 5.62 -8.24 -23.78
N VAL A 679 6.63 -8.82 -23.12
CA VAL A 679 7.79 -9.47 -23.77
C VAL A 679 7.41 -10.72 -24.58
N ARG A 680 6.27 -11.37 -24.31
CA ARG A 680 5.79 -12.50 -25.13
C ARG A 680 5.27 -12.06 -26.50
N HIS A 681 5.01 -10.77 -26.73
CA HIS A 681 4.63 -10.28 -28.04
C HIS A 681 5.84 -10.28 -28.99
N PRO A 682 5.72 -10.79 -30.25
CA PRO A 682 6.86 -10.93 -31.17
C PRO A 682 7.62 -9.64 -31.50
N ASP A 683 6.96 -8.49 -31.36
CA ASP A 683 7.52 -7.18 -31.69
C ASP A 683 8.16 -6.47 -30.48
N VAL A 684 8.16 -7.09 -29.29
CA VAL A 684 8.72 -6.53 -28.05
C VAL A 684 9.92 -7.35 -27.58
N ALA A 685 11.09 -6.73 -27.44
CA ALA A 685 12.30 -7.37 -26.92
C ALA A 685 12.44 -7.24 -25.40
N GLN A 686 12.06 -6.09 -24.83
CA GLN A 686 12.11 -5.83 -23.39
C GLN A 686 10.90 -5.01 -22.99
N ALA A 687 10.43 -5.20 -21.76
CA ALA A 687 9.37 -4.38 -21.19
C ALA A 687 9.70 -4.01 -19.74
N ALA A 688 9.26 -2.83 -19.33
CA ALA A 688 9.21 -2.37 -17.95
C ALA A 688 7.81 -1.80 -17.68
N VAL A 689 7.33 -1.89 -16.44
CA VAL A 689 6.04 -1.31 -16.06
C VAL A 689 6.18 -0.46 -14.81
N SER A 690 5.46 0.66 -14.78
CA SER A 690 5.39 1.57 -13.64
C SER A 690 4.01 2.21 -13.56
N VAL A 691 3.56 2.50 -12.34
CA VAL A 691 2.43 3.42 -12.14
C VAL A 691 2.92 4.85 -12.31
N ARG A 692 2.09 5.68 -12.94
CA ARG A 692 2.30 7.13 -13.13
C ARG A 692 0.98 7.84 -12.84
N SER A 693 1.06 8.97 -12.15
CA SER A 693 -0.07 9.88 -11.99
C SER A 693 -0.16 10.82 -13.19
N ASP A 694 -1.36 11.10 -13.67
CA ASP A 694 -1.59 12.20 -14.62
C ASP A 694 -1.63 13.57 -13.91
N ASP A 695 -1.77 14.66 -14.68
CA ASP A 695 -1.83 16.04 -14.15
C ASP A 695 -3.02 16.29 -13.21
N ARG A 696 -4.02 15.40 -13.23
CA ARG A 696 -5.21 15.43 -12.36
C ARG A 696 -5.05 14.52 -11.12
N GLY A 697 -3.90 13.86 -10.96
CA GLY A 697 -3.58 13.00 -9.83
C GLY A 697 -4.10 11.56 -9.94
N ALA A 698 -4.66 11.15 -11.08
CA ALA A 698 -5.13 9.78 -11.26
C ALA A 698 -3.97 8.85 -11.60
N GLU A 699 -3.78 7.80 -10.80
CA GLU A 699 -2.75 6.77 -11.02
C GLU A 699 -3.13 5.83 -12.17
N ARG A 700 -2.20 5.59 -13.10
CA ARG A 700 -2.36 4.69 -14.25
C ARG A 700 -1.15 3.78 -14.40
N LEU A 701 -1.39 2.56 -14.86
CA LEU A 701 -0.33 1.61 -15.20
C LEU A 701 0.24 1.93 -16.59
N ILE A 702 1.54 2.22 -16.70
CA ILE A 702 2.22 2.54 -17.96
C ILE A 702 3.22 1.44 -18.30
N GLY A 703 3.15 0.94 -19.53
CA GLY A 703 4.14 0.00 -20.06
C GLY A 703 5.21 0.74 -20.85
N TYR A 704 6.46 0.32 -20.71
CA TYR A 704 7.61 0.83 -21.46
C TYR A 704 8.18 -0.33 -22.24
N VAL A 705 8.21 -0.23 -23.57
CA VAL A 705 8.56 -1.36 -24.44
C VAL A 705 9.74 -1.00 -25.34
N VAL A 706 10.66 -1.94 -25.48
CA VAL A 706 11.78 -1.85 -26.43
C VAL A 706 11.45 -2.74 -27.62
N PRO A 707 11.45 -2.22 -28.86
CA PRO A 707 11.12 -3.02 -30.03
C PRO A 707 12.07 -4.21 -30.26
N ALA A 708 11.52 -5.33 -30.71
CA ALA A 708 12.30 -6.48 -31.15
C ALA A 708 13.10 -6.17 -32.43
N ARG A 709 14.26 -6.82 -32.58
CA ARG A 709 15.10 -6.69 -33.78
C ARG A 709 15.04 -7.96 -34.61
N ASP A 710 14.95 -7.79 -35.92
CA ASP A 710 15.10 -8.85 -36.91
C ASP A 710 16.35 -8.57 -37.74
N GLY A 711 17.48 -9.19 -37.35
CA GLY A 711 18.79 -8.85 -37.89
C GLY A 711 19.18 -7.39 -37.56
N ALA A 712 19.40 -6.57 -38.60
CA ALA A 712 19.76 -5.15 -38.46
C ALA A 712 18.54 -4.20 -38.45
N GLN A 713 17.33 -4.71 -38.65
CA GLN A 713 16.11 -3.89 -38.68
C GLN A 713 15.37 -3.95 -37.33
N THR A 714 15.05 -2.78 -36.79
CA THR A 714 14.17 -2.64 -35.63
C THR A 714 12.73 -2.80 -36.11
N ARG A 715 11.95 -3.68 -35.49
CA ARG A 715 10.53 -3.82 -35.79
C ARG A 715 9.78 -2.59 -35.28
N THR A 716 8.70 -2.22 -35.95
CA THR A 716 7.80 -1.17 -35.46
C THR A 716 6.87 -1.76 -34.40
N VAL A 717 6.80 -1.14 -33.22
CA VAL A 717 5.82 -1.51 -32.20
C VAL A 717 4.52 -0.77 -32.48
N ASP A 718 3.49 -1.52 -32.82
CA ASP A 718 2.11 -1.04 -32.87
C ASP A 718 1.51 -1.17 -31.46
N ILE A 719 1.26 -0.02 -30.82
CA ILE A 719 0.78 0.05 -29.43
C ILE A 719 -0.54 -0.70 -29.26
N ASP A 720 -1.48 -0.53 -30.19
CA ASP A 720 -2.80 -1.15 -30.11
C ASP A 720 -2.74 -2.67 -30.24
N ARG A 721 -1.85 -3.18 -31.09
CA ARG A 721 -1.63 -4.63 -31.22
C ARG A 721 -1.02 -5.22 -29.95
N VAL A 722 -0.04 -4.56 -29.34
CA VAL A 722 0.60 -5.06 -28.12
C VAL A 722 -0.36 -4.99 -26.93
N LEU A 723 -1.10 -3.90 -26.77
CA LEU A 723 -2.14 -3.80 -25.73
C LEU A 723 -3.28 -4.79 -25.98
N GLY A 724 -3.69 -4.97 -27.23
CA GLY A 724 -4.66 -6.00 -27.64
C GLY A 724 -4.21 -7.40 -27.24
N PHE A 725 -2.94 -7.74 -27.49
CA PHE A 725 -2.36 -9.00 -27.01
C PHE A 725 -2.36 -9.10 -25.49
N ALA A 726 -1.94 -8.05 -24.77
CA ALA A 726 -1.94 -8.04 -23.31
C ALA A 726 -3.34 -8.29 -22.72
N ARG A 727 -4.40 -7.71 -23.31
CA ARG A 727 -5.82 -7.92 -22.92
C ARG A 727 -6.27 -9.37 -23.05
N THR A 728 -5.64 -10.19 -23.89
CA THR A 728 -5.98 -11.63 -24.01
C THR A 728 -5.41 -12.49 -22.88
N THR A 729 -4.40 -11.99 -22.17
CA THR A 729 -3.62 -12.79 -21.19
C THR A 729 -3.73 -12.23 -19.76
N LEU A 730 -3.74 -10.90 -19.61
CA LEU A 730 -3.76 -10.23 -18.32
C LEU A 730 -5.18 -9.98 -17.82
N ALA A 731 -5.33 -9.86 -16.50
CA ALA A 731 -6.56 -9.30 -15.93
C ALA A 731 -6.72 -7.83 -16.39
N PRO A 732 -7.96 -7.33 -16.59
CA PRO A 732 -8.19 -5.97 -17.09
C PRO A 732 -7.43 -4.86 -16.35
N GLN A 733 -7.39 -4.91 -15.02
CA GLN A 733 -6.69 -3.98 -14.14
C GLN A 733 -5.15 -4.04 -14.25
N MET A 734 -4.61 -5.10 -14.87
CA MET A 734 -3.16 -5.29 -15.08
C MET A 734 -2.73 -4.87 -16.50
N VAL A 735 -3.67 -4.55 -17.38
CA VAL A 735 -3.35 -4.07 -18.73
C VAL A 735 -2.91 -2.61 -18.63
N PRO A 736 -1.72 -2.24 -19.15
CA PRO A 736 -1.29 -0.85 -19.16
C PRO A 736 -2.28 0.05 -19.92
N ALA A 737 -2.48 1.27 -19.43
CA ALA A 737 -3.33 2.27 -20.09
C ALA A 737 -2.72 2.73 -21.43
N THR A 738 -1.39 2.80 -21.51
CA THR A 738 -0.65 3.08 -22.75
C THR A 738 0.76 2.47 -22.70
N LEU A 739 1.44 2.47 -23.85
CA LEU A 739 2.82 2.02 -24.01
C LEU A 739 3.72 3.16 -24.49
N VAL A 740 4.86 3.35 -23.84
CA VAL A 740 5.94 4.24 -24.29
C VAL A 740 7.01 3.41 -24.96
N VAL A 741 7.28 3.68 -26.24
CA VAL A 741 8.32 2.98 -27.00
C VAL A 741 9.69 3.62 -26.73
N LEU A 742 10.65 2.81 -26.28
CA LEU A 742 12.01 3.25 -25.96
C LEU A 742 13.03 2.51 -26.82
N ASP A 743 14.14 3.18 -27.16
CA ASP A 743 15.28 2.52 -27.80
C ASP A 743 15.96 1.49 -26.89
N ARG A 744 15.96 1.76 -25.58
CA ARG A 744 16.49 0.90 -24.52
C ARG A 744 15.89 1.27 -23.17
N LEU A 745 15.80 0.30 -22.26
CA LEU A 745 15.43 0.57 -20.87
C LEU A 745 16.59 1.28 -20.14
N PRO A 746 16.30 2.32 -19.33
CA PRO A 746 17.33 2.98 -18.51
C PRO A 746 17.83 2.02 -17.43
N LEU A 747 19.16 1.91 -17.28
CA LEU A 747 19.79 1.06 -16.28
C LEU A 747 20.62 1.92 -15.31
N THR A 748 20.59 1.56 -14.04
CA THR A 748 21.54 2.02 -13.02
C THR A 748 22.97 1.61 -13.37
N PRO A 749 24.01 2.24 -12.78
CA PRO A 749 25.41 1.82 -12.97
C PRO A 749 25.70 0.34 -12.65
N ASN A 750 24.83 -0.29 -11.85
CA ASN A 750 24.90 -1.71 -11.50
C ASN A 750 24.13 -2.63 -12.47
N GLY A 751 23.67 -2.11 -13.61
CA GLY A 751 22.97 -2.89 -14.64
C GLY A 751 21.52 -3.28 -14.30
N LYS A 752 20.92 -2.71 -13.25
CA LYS A 752 19.49 -2.90 -12.91
C LYS A 752 18.64 -1.80 -13.54
N LEU A 753 17.39 -2.11 -13.91
CA LEU A 753 16.41 -1.13 -14.40
C LEU A 753 16.25 0.07 -13.44
N ASP A 754 16.44 1.28 -13.96
CA ASP A 754 16.22 2.53 -13.24
C ASP A 754 14.83 3.10 -13.56
N ARG A 755 13.82 2.71 -12.75
CA ARG A 755 12.43 3.14 -12.94
C ARG A 755 12.20 4.64 -12.73
N ARG A 756 13.13 5.35 -12.08
CA ARG A 756 13.04 6.80 -11.87
C ARG A 756 13.38 7.58 -13.13
N GLN A 757 14.17 6.99 -14.02
CA GLN A 757 14.55 7.58 -15.31
C GLN A 757 13.62 7.16 -16.46
N LEU A 758 12.57 6.39 -16.19
CA LEU A 758 11.56 6.10 -17.20
C LEU A 758 10.78 7.39 -17.52
N PRO A 759 10.76 7.84 -18.79
CA PRO A 759 10.14 9.11 -19.17
C PRO A 759 8.65 9.14 -18.83
N ALA A 760 8.10 10.33 -18.59
CA ALA A 760 6.66 10.46 -18.47
C ALA A 760 6.00 10.17 -19.84
N PRO A 761 4.87 9.45 -19.88
CA PRO A 761 4.08 9.34 -21.09
C PRO A 761 3.59 10.72 -21.52
N ASP A 762 3.79 11.07 -22.79
CA ASP A 762 3.23 12.30 -23.36
C ASP A 762 1.82 11.99 -23.87
N PHE A 763 0.81 12.37 -23.09
CA PHE A 763 -0.59 12.25 -23.50
C PHE A 763 -1.03 13.38 -24.45
N ALA A 764 -0.23 14.44 -24.61
CA ALA A 764 -0.57 15.64 -25.35
C ALA A 764 -0.15 15.62 -26.83
N GLU A 765 0.77 14.74 -27.25
CA GLU A 765 1.21 14.58 -28.65
C GLU A 765 0.29 13.69 -29.53
N HIS A 766 -0.92 13.33 -29.05
CA HIS A 766 -1.85 12.51 -29.85
C HIS A 766 -2.28 13.23 -31.15
N VAL A 767 -1.96 12.63 -32.30
CA VAL A 767 -2.42 13.07 -33.63
C VAL A 767 -3.57 12.16 -34.05
N ALA A 768 -4.78 12.72 -34.18
CA ALA A 768 -5.95 11.96 -34.62
C ALA A 768 -5.72 11.37 -36.02
N THR A 769 -5.76 10.04 -36.15
CA THR A 769 -5.41 9.33 -37.41
C THR A 769 -6.61 8.87 -38.25
N GLY A 770 -7.84 9.05 -37.74
CA GLY A 770 -9.09 8.59 -38.37
C GLY A 770 -9.92 9.69 -39.04
N ARG A 771 -11.15 9.34 -39.44
CA ARG A 771 -12.12 10.28 -40.04
C ARG A 771 -12.53 11.37 -39.05
N ALA A 772 -12.62 12.62 -39.50
CA ALA A 772 -13.14 13.70 -38.65
C ALA A 772 -14.62 13.47 -38.26
N PRO A 773 -15.04 13.87 -37.04
CA PRO A 773 -16.44 13.94 -36.65
C PRO A 773 -17.26 14.77 -37.65
N ALA A 774 -18.41 14.24 -38.08
CA ALA A 774 -19.23 14.80 -39.16
C ALA A 774 -20.64 15.21 -38.71
N THR A 775 -21.19 14.60 -37.66
CA THR A 775 -22.52 14.93 -37.12
C THR A 775 -22.42 15.75 -35.84
N VAL A 776 -23.48 16.47 -35.46
CA VAL A 776 -23.52 17.25 -34.19
C VAL A 776 -23.23 16.35 -32.98
N THR A 777 -23.80 15.14 -32.98
CA THR A 777 -23.57 14.13 -31.92
C THR A 777 -22.14 13.59 -31.94
N GLU A 778 -21.57 13.33 -33.13
CA GLU A 778 -20.16 12.92 -33.25
C GLU A 778 -19.22 14.02 -32.76
N THR A 779 -19.49 15.29 -33.07
CA THR A 779 -18.66 16.42 -32.62
C THR A 779 -18.72 16.58 -31.11
N ALA A 780 -19.93 16.57 -30.52
CA ALA A 780 -20.09 16.66 -29.07
C ALA A 780 -19.38 15.50 -28.35
N LEU A 781 -19.57 14.26 -28.82
CA LEU A 781 -18.88 13.10 -28.25
C LEU A 781 -17.37 13.19 -28.44
N ALA A 782 -16.86 13.64 -29.59
CA ALA A 782 -15.42 13.80 -29.81
C ALA A 782 -14.78 14.85 -28.88
N GLU A 783 -15.48 15.96 -28.62
CA GLU A 783 -15.05 16.99 -27.68
C GLU A 783 -15.01 16.46 -26.24
N VAL A 784 -16.06 15.75 -25.82
CA VAL A 784 -16.12 15.13 -24.50
C VAL A 784 -15.05 14.02 -24.36
N PHE A 785 -14.83 13.20 -25.40
CA PHE A 785 -13.73 12.22 -25.44
C PHE A 785 -12.39 12.92 -25.21
N ALA A 786 -12.11 13.98 -25.97
CA ALA A 786 -10.86 14.73 -25.88
C ALA A 786 -10.63 15.31 -24.48
N GLU A 787 -11.67 15.91 -23.87
CA GLU A 787 -11.60 16.51 -22.53
C GLU A 787 -11.38 15.47 -21.41
N VAL A 788 -12.08 14.33 -21.51
CA VAL A 788 -12.01 13.25 -20.53
C VAL A 788 -10.67 12.52 -20.62
N LEU A 789 -10.20 12.25 -21.84
CA LEU A 789 -8.94 11.54 -22.09
C LEU A 789 -7.71 12.45 -21.94
N GLY A 790 -7.88 13.77 -22.00
CA GLY A 790 -6.79 14.74 -21.91
C GLY A 790 -5.96 14.84 -23.20
N VAL A 791 -6.57 14.54 -24.36
CA VAL A 791 -5.92 14.61 -25.68
C VAL A 791 -6.41 15.83 -26.47
N PRO A 792 -5.64 16.36 -27.44
CA PRO A 792 -6.02 17.58 -28.18
C PRO A 792 -7.27 17.42 -29.06
N SER A 793 -7.46 16.23 -29.64
CA SER A 793 -8.58 15.94 -30.55
C SER A 793 -8.75 14.43 -30.72
N VAL A 794 -9.99 13.98 -31.00
CA VAL A 794 -10.33 12.58 -31.25
C VAL A 794 -11.07 12.45 -32.58
N SER A 795 -10.69 11.45 -33.39
CA SER A 795 -11.40 11.14 -34.64
C SER A 795 -12.66 10.31 -34.41
N ALA A 796 -13.58 10.31 -35.37
CA ALA A 796 -14.83 9.57 -35.29
C ALA A 796 -14.65 8.05 -35.15
N ASP A 797 -13.54 7.51 -35.66
CA ASP A 797 -13.26 6.08 -35.71
C ASP A 797 -12.32 5.62 -34.58
N GLU A 798 -11.81 6.55 -33.76
CA GLU A 798 -10.91 6.24 -32.66
C GLU A 798 -11.70 5.68 -31.46
N SER A 799 -11.16 4.61 -30.87
CA SER A 799 -11.78 3.93 -29.74
C SER A 799 -11.41 4.64 -28.43
N PHE A 800 -12.41 4.85 -27.58
CA PHE A 800 -12.26 5.41 -26.23
C PHE A 800 -11.21 4.67 -25.40
N PHE A 801 -11.26 3.34 -25.40
CA PHE A 801 -10.36 2.48 -24.64
C PHE A 801 -9.00 2.27 -25.32
N ALA A 802 -8.90 2.54 -26.63
CA ALA A 802 -7.61 2.56 -27.33
C ALA A 802 -6.81 3.82 -26.97
N LEU A 803 -7.50 4.96 -26.80
CA LEU A 803 -6.91 6.22 -26.37
C LEU A 803 -6.61 6.30 -24.86
N GLY A 804 -6.60 5.16 -24.16
CA GLY A 804 -6.29 5.09 -22.73
C GLY A 804 -7.47 5.42 -21.80
N GLY A 805 -8.70 5.44 -22.33
CA GLY A 805 -9.91 5.50 -21.53
C GLY A 805 -10.08 4.22 -20.70
N ASP A 806 -10.55 4.36 -19.48
CA ASP A 806 -10.86 3.25 -18.58
C ASP A 806 -12.35 3.28 -18.18
N SER A 807 -12.74 2.35 -17.30
CA SER A 807 -14.13 2.25 -16.84
C SER A 807 -14.59 3.51 -16.09
N ILE A 808 -13.66 4.23 -15.46
CA ILE A 808 -13.94 5.45 -14.68
C ILE A 808 -14.18 6.62 -15.64
N MET A 809 -13.33 6.73 -16.63
CA MET A 809 -13.45 7.75 -17.67
C MET A 809 -14.71 7.53 -18.50
N ALA A 810 -15.14 6.29 -18.73
CA ALA A 810 -16.40 6.00 -19.42
C ALA A 810 -17.61 6.59 -18.67
N ILE A 811 -17.56 6.63 -17.33
CA ILE A 811 -18.62 7.26 -16.51
C ILE A 811 -18.53 8.78 -16.62
N GLN A 812 -17.33 9.35 -16.54
CA GLN A 812 -17.11 10.80 -16.71
C GLN A 812 -17.57 11.29 -18.09
N LEU A 813 -17.28 10.48 -19.11
CA LEU A 813 -17.73 10.65 -20.48
C LEU A 813 -19.25 10.69 -20.57
N VAL A 814 -19.93 9.72 -19.96
CA VAL A 814 -21.40 9.67 -19.91
C VAL A 814 -21.97 10.89 -19.21
N ALA A 815 -21.44 11.24 -18.03
CA ALA A 815 -21.91 12.38 -17.25
C ALA A 815 -21.78 13.71 -18.02
N ARG A 816 -20.63 13.97 -18.67
CA ARG A 816 -20.43 15.16 -19.51
C ARG A 816 -21.28 15.13 -20.78
N ALA A 817 -21.37 13.99 -21.46
CA ALA A 817 -22.20 13.86 -22.64
C ALA A 817 -23.67 14.21 -22.34
N HIS A 818 -24.16 13.85 -21.14
CA HIS A 818 -25.50 14.24 -20.68
C HIS A 818 -25.63 15.75 -20.45
N GLU A 819 -24.60 16.43 -19.94
CA GLU A 819 -24.58 17.90 -19.82
C GLU A 819 -24.71 18.58 -21.20
N ASP A 820 -24.14 17.96 -22.23
CA ASP A 820 -24.22 18.41 -23.64
C ASP A 820 -25.46 17.89 -24.39
N GLY A 821 -26.41 17.27 -23.69
CA GLY A 821 -27.68 16.80 -24.25
C GLY A 821 -27.59 15.51 -25.08
N VAL A 822 -26.47 14.78 -24.99
CA VAL A 822 -26.23 13.49 -25.64
C VAL A 822 -26.39 12.37 -24.59
N PHE A 823 -27.51 11.66 -24.63
CA PHE A 823 -27.79 10.60 -23.66
C PHE A 823 -27.28 9.24 -24.13
N VAL A 824 -26.20 8.79 -23.49
CA VAL A 824 -25.58 7.46 -23.66
C VAL A 824 -25.41 6.81 -22.28
N THR A 825 -25.42 5.48 -22.21
CA THR A 825 -25.16 4.74 -20.95
C THR A 825 -23.72 4.25 -20.90
N PRO A 826 -23.16 3.92 -19.71
CA PRO A 826 -21.84 3.31 -19.63
C PRO A 826 -21.75 2.01 -20.45
N ARG A 827 -22.85 1.24 -20.49
CA ARG A 827 -22.96 0.04 -21.33
C ARG A 827 -22.74 0.37 -22.82
N ASP A 828 -23.36 1.44 -23.31
CA ASP A 828 -23.21 1.86 -24.71
C ASP A 828 -21.75 2.19 -25.03
N VAL A 829 -21.00 2.82 -24.11
CA VAL A 829 -19.57 3.11 -24.32
C VAL A 829 -18.73 1.83 -24.44
N PHE A 830 -19.05 0.80 -23.65
CA PHE A 830 -18.34 -0.49 -23.71
C PHE A 830 -18.67 -1.30 -24.96
N GLU A 831 -19.92 -1.26 -25.41
CA GLU A 831 -20.39 -1.98 -26.60
C GLU A 831 -20.04 -1.24 -27.90
N HIS A 832 -20.10 0.10 -27.88
CA HIS A 832 -19.91 1.00 -29.02
C HIS A 832 -18.74 1.95 -28.77
N GLN A 833 -17.53 1.38 -28.88
CA GLN A 833 -16.30 1.96 -28.33
C GLN A 833 -15.75 3.18 -29.08
N THR A 834 -16.29 3.54 -30.24
CA THR A 834 -15.82 4.68 -31.05
C THR A 834 -16.84 5.82 -31.04
N VAL A 835 -16.40 7.05 -31.29
CA VAL A 835 -17.28 8.22 -31.38
C VAL A 835 -18.42 8.00 -32.38
N ALA A 836 -18.12 7.44 -33.56
CA ALA A 836 -19.12 7.14 -34.59
C ALA A 836 -20.13 6.08 -34.15
N ALA A 837 -19.66 4.97 -33.56
CA ALA A 837 -20.54 3.90 -33.10
C ALA A 837 -21.42 4.35 -31.92
N LEU A 838 -20.85 5.16 -31.01
CA LEU A 838 -21.57 5.68 -29.86
C LEU A 838 -22.63 6.72 -30.26
N ALA A 839 -22.34 7.53 -31.28
CA ALA A 839 -23.29 8.48 -31.85
C ALA A 839 -24.52 7.81 -32.48
N GLU A 840 -24.40 6.57 -32.99
CA GLU A 840 -25.52 5.83 -33.56
C GLU A 840 -26.54 5.35 -32.51
N VAL A 841 -26.09 5.09 -31.27
CA VAL A 841 -26.92 4.59 -30.17
C VAL A 841 -27.35 5.68 -29.17
N ALA A 842 -26.77 6.87 -29.28
CA ALA A 842 -27.12 8.01 -28.45
C ALA A 842 -28.59 8.43 -28.65
N ALA A 843 -29.36 8.43 -27.55
CA ALA A 843 -30.76 8.82 -27.60
C ALA A 843 -30.91 10.35 -27.55
N THR A 844 -31.36 10.99 -28.63
CA THR A 844 -31.89 12.37 -28.55
C THR A 844 -33.31 12.32 -27.97
N ARG A 845 -33.44 12.29 -26.64
CA ARG A 845 -34.72 12.54 -25.96
C ARG A 845 -34.95 14.04 -25.86
N ASN A 846 -36.05 14.55 -26.43
CA ASN A 846 -36.56 15.87 -26.05
C ASN A 846 -36.97 15.80 -24.57
N PRO A 847 -36.47 16.67 -23.69
CA PRO A 847 -36.95 16.71 -22.31
C PRO A 847 -38.45 17.03 -22.31
N ASP A 848 -39.21 16.33 -21.47
CA ASP A 848 -40.63 16.63 -21.25
C ASP A 848 -40.76 18.09 -20.79
N VAL A 849 -41.17 18.96 -21.71
CA VAL A 849 -41.54 20.33 -21.39
C VAL A 849 -42.85 20.26 -20.61
N LEU A 850 -42.77 20.42 -19.29
CA LEU A 850 -43.95 20.60 -18.45
C LEU A 850 -44.76 21.78 -18.99
N ALA A 851 -46.06 21.56 -19.20
CA ALA A 851 -46.95 22.57 -19.75
C ALA A 851 -46.96 23.83 -18.87
N GLU A 852 -46.69 24.97 -19.49
CA GLU A 852 -46.74 26.28 -18.83
C GLU A 852 -48.17 26.55 -18.32
N LEU A 853 -48.31 26.85 -17.02
CA LEU A 853 -49.61 27.18 -16.44
C LEU A 853 -50.14 28.49 -17.07
N PRO A 854 -51.47 28.67 -17.21
CA PRO A 854 -52.03 29.86 -17.83
C PRO A 854 -51.64 31.13 -17.06
N GLY A 855 -50.80 31.99 -17.67
CA GLY A 855 -50.33 33.24 -17.04
C GLY A 855 -48.87 33.62 -17.30
N GLY A 856 -48.10 32.84 -18.07
CA GLY A 856 -46.76 33.24 -18.54
C GLY A 856 -45.71 33.38 -17.42
N GLY A 857 -45.75 32.50 -16.42
CA GLY A 857 -44.71 32.43 -15.38
C GLY A 857 -44.65 33.60 -14.39
N VAL A 858 -45.68 34.44 -14.28
CA VAL A 858 -45.73 35.51 -13.27
C VAL A 858 -46.41 35.03 -12.00
N GLY A 859 -45.62 34.84 -10.93
CA GLY A 859 -46.10 34.52 -9.59
C GLY A 859 -45.07 34.93 -8.52
N THR A 860 -45.54 35.11 -7.29
CA THR A 860 -44.67 35.43 -6.15
C THR A 860 -43.88 34.19 -5.69
N ALA A 861 -42.57 34.21 -5.89
CA ALA A 861 -41.66 33.20 -5.36
C ALA A 861 -41.07 33.64 -4.01
N PRO A 862 -40.94 32.74 -3.02
CA PRO A 862 -40.19 33.04 -1.80
C PRO A 862 -38.73 33.37 -2.15
N LEU A 863 -38.13 34.29 -1.39
CA LEU A 863 -36.72 34.65 -1.57
C LEU A 863 -35.84 33.41 -1.44
N VAL A 864 -35.01 33.16 -2.44
CA VAL A 864 -33.96 32.16 -2.38
C VAL A 864 -32.95 32.51 -1.27
N PRO A 865 -32.31 31.51 -0.63
CA PRO A 865 -31.41 31.75 0.51
C PRO A 865 -30.35 32.83 0.28
N ILE A 866 -29.79 32.91 -0.93
CA ILE A 866 -28.79 33.93 -1.30
C ILE A 866 -29.35 35.35 -1.29
N ALA A 867 -30.61 35.53 -1.71
CA ALA A 867 -31.27 36.84 -1.73
C ALA A 867 -31.70 37.27 -0.33
N ARG A 868 -32.10 36.32 0.53
CA ARG A 868 -32.37 36.58 1.96
C ARG A 868 -31.09 37.01 2.69
N TRP A 869 -29.97 36.33 2.46
CA TRP A 869 -28.67 36.68 3.03
C TRP A 869 -28.16 38.07 2.60
N LEU A 870 -28.38 38.48 1.35
CA LEU A 870 -27.97 39.78 0.82
C LEU A 870 -28.76 40.97 1.40
N LEU A 871 -30.01 40.74 1.84
CA LEU A 871 -30.87 41.76 2.44
C LEU A 871 -30.68 41.89 3.96
N GLU A 872 -30.00 40.93 4.60
CA GLU A 872 -29.71 40.91 6.04
C GLU A 872 -28.31 41.50 6.38
N ARG A 873 -27.60 42.03 5.38
CA ARG A 873 -26.40 42.87 5.51
C ARG A 873 -26.75 44.34 5.29
#